data_AF-A0A1L9U3E3-F1
#
_entry.id   AF-A0A1L9U3E3-F1
#
_cell.length_a   1.000
_cell.length_b   1.000
_cell.length_c   1.000
_cell.angle_alpha   90.00
_cell.angle_beta   90.00
_cell.angle_gamma   90.00
#
_symmetry.space_group_name_H-M   'P 1'
#
loop_
_entity.id
_entity.type
_entity.pdbx_description
1 polymer ?
#
loop_
_entity_poly.entity_id
_entity_poly.type
_entity_poly.pdbx_seq_one_letter_code
_entity_poly.pdbx_strand_id
1 'polypeptide(L)'
;MSWVRGGAHLISSLLIAARLPTYVFSLLDNGAPGYASPTASTQFVFQLESAPNTTTHSLAKYRVEKSMKLARQAAWHAPAATAAPVADAKIMILQEAEDGFTDTDHAISWCREMRPDLLVYHMARPLGTGELWDVVRFGPFTRDGTQDPMKLIVVVSADDIRAEGVEISDGHSWEKSCEDFVENLGSGGRLDTVITCAHLIVLFGCDGLIYHRGRGGYEPMLFFDPVRGEGDFFRQNLGPVPGLAETFIAGMAAHLERGSISELDLAIRYGFEAARRLAQRGFMPRNSDNAIDYPVDQIMENLVPNEELLSYTIPSEEICQGSNPDWTILDLAVINPIEVAREIVQAGPLAPTSRIPVAKFRELVLYDRKEIEQFRSMHNLIEEYLAETPGKPLNIALFGPSGSGKSFAAMEVARAACHPRKINILQFNLSQFVRLDDLLEAFSSVRDSTLARYLTLAYFDGFDGDFLNSPLGWLSHLSPCMLSGTFLEKGHVRPIGPAILLFGAGHATNFMEFDQRATFLTQQKQAKGSEFISYLHGFIDVRGPSQCDSQDELFSVRRAVMLRALLEERAPNVMTGGRIMIDEGVLDGLLLVPTFRHGARSMRSLLAMSKLNQRNIFDRLALPSPAQLSLHVDYAEFVRCIDCQNLSNDVREYLAEELHNIYRLYRLDMAPSKEERRQVETEISLAEWNVLREDLRESARAQAADIPRKLRLLSCFLGKSREDHEPVREFTDAEVDILAEKEHERWNAERFRRRWRLGVRNQVQRSSPFLVPWRDLERVWQDLDRELVRSYPTILPEGYCIYRLKRSS
;
A
#
# COMPACT_ATOMS: atom_id res chain seq x y z
N MET A 1 -5.94 -33.72 -26.49
CA MET A 1 -4.93 -33.51 -25.43
C MET A 1 -3.74 -32.84 -26.08
N SER A 2 -3.44 -31.61 -25.71
CA SER A 2 -2.17 -30.94 -26.04
C SER A 2 -1.20 -31.18 -24.89
N TRP A 3 0.07 -31.42 -25.22
CA TRP A 3 1.14 -31.55 -24.24
C TRP A 3 1.90 -30.23 -24.19
N VAL A 4 1.97 -29.62 -23.01
CA VAL A 4 2.64 -28.34 -22.81
C VAL A 4 3.94 -28.57 -22.04
N ARG A 5 5.06 -28.07 -22.57
CA ARG A 5 6.40 -28.29 -22.00
C ARG A 5 6.65 -27.30 -20.85
N GLY A 6 6.94 -27.79 -19.64
CA GLY A 6 7.27 -26.96 -18.46
C GLY A 6 8.75 -27.02 -18.05
N GLY A 7 9.11 -26.37 -16.94
CA GLY A 7 10.45 -26.42 -16.36
C GLY A 7 11.54 -25.88 -17.30
N ALA A 8 12.70 -26.53 -17.33
CA ALA A 8 13.85 -26.13 -18.14
C ALA A 8 13.52 -25.97 -19.65
N HIS A 9 12.56 -26.73 -20.18
CA HIS A 9 12.12 -26.60 -21.57
C HIS A 9 11.41 -25.27 -21.85
N LEU A 10 10.61 -24.79 -20.90
CA LEU A 10 9.95 -23.50 -20.99
C LEU A 10 10.97 -22.37 -20.95
N ILE A 11 11.92 -22.43 -20.00
CA ILE A 11 13.02 -21.47 -19.89
C ILE A 11 13.77 -21.38 -21.23
N SER A 12 14.17 -22.52 -21.79
CA SER A 12 14.86 -22.57 -23.07
C SER A 12 14.04 -21.95 -24.21
N SER A 13 12.75 -22.26 -24.29
CA SER A 13 11.86 -21.74 -25.35
C SER A 13 11.69 -20.22 -25.25
N LEU A 14 11.60 -19.67 -24.02
CA LEU A 14 11.54 -18.24 -23.77
C LEU A 14 12.86 -17.54 -24.13
N LEU A 15 14.00 -18.11 -23.75
CA LEU A 15 15.31 -17.54 -24.10
C LEU A 15 15.58 -17.55 -25.61
N ILE A 16 15.09 -18.56 -26.35
CA ILE A 16 15.11 -18.57 -27.82
C ILE A 16 14.23 -17.44 -28.37
N ALA A 17 13.01 -17.30 -27.83
CA ALA A 17 12.05 -16.27 -28.25
C ALA A 17 12.54 -14.84 -27.98
N ALA A 18 13.42 -14.64 -27.00
CA ALA A 18 14.08 -13.36 -26.74
C ALA A 18 15.04 -12.90 -27.86
N ARG A 19 15.23 -13.72 -28.91
CA ARG A 19 16.06 -13.45 -30.10
C ARG A 19 17.50 -13.07 -29.75
N LEU A 20 18.11 -13.81 -28.81
CA LEU A 20 19.52 -13.63 -28.46
C LEU A 20 20.41 -14.06 -29.65
N PRO A 21 21.32 -13.20 -30.17
CA PRO A 21 21.84 -13.34 -31.55
C PRO A 21 22.76 -14.53 -31.83
N THR A 22 23.24 -15.28 -30.83
CA THR A 22 24.34 -16.24 -31.04
C THR A 22 24.40 -17.35 -29.98
N TYR A 23 23.43 -18.27 -29.92
CA TYR A 23 23.59 -19.48 -29.08
C TYR A 23 22.95 -20.74 -29.68
N VAL A 24 23.70 -21.85 -29.57
CA VAL A 24 23.20 -23.21 -29.74
C VAL A 24 22.50 -23.59 -28.44
N PHE A 25 21.17 -23.56 -28.42
CA PHE A 25 20.41 -24.11 -27.30
C PHE A 25 20.33 -25.64 -27.47
N SER A 26 21.20 -26.36 -26.77
CA SER A 26 21.19 -27.83 -26.76
C SER A 26 20.05 -28.33 -25.88
N LEU A 27 18.96 -28.72 -26.54
CA LEU A 27 17.72 -29.25 -25.97
C LEU A 27 17.88 -30.73 -25.59
N LEU A 28 17.36 -31.12 -24.43
CA LEU A 28 17.25 -32.50 -23.99
C LEU A 28 15.87 -33.08 -24.32
N ASP A 29 15.67 -33.49 -25.56
CA ASP A 29 15.29 -34.88 -25.89
C ASP A 29 15.18 -34.98 -27.41
N ASN A 30 15.53 -36.13 -27.98
CA ASN A 30 15.53 -36.42 -29.42
C ASN A 30 14.11 -36.50 -30.01
N GLY A 31 13.35 -35.40 -29.96
CA GLY A 31 12.06 -35.26 -30.61
C GLY A 31 12.07 -34.08 -31.56
N ALA A 32 12.24 -34.37 -32.86
CA ALA A 32 11.96 -33.43 -33.95
C ALA A 32 10.63 -32.69 -33.73
N PRO A 33 10.44 -31.48 -34.30
CA PRO A 33 9.19 -30.73 -34.19
C PRO A 33 8.06 -31.48 -34.91
N GLY A 34 7.36 -32.35 -34.17
CA GLY A 34 6.24 -33.13 -34.65
C GLY A 34 5.72 -34.03 -33.54
N TYR A 35 4.47 -33.81 -33.11
CA TYR A 35 3.66 -34.65 -32.20
C TYR A 35 4.44 -35.68 -31.37
N ALA A 36 5.25 -35.24 -30.41
CA ALA A 36 6.02 -36.14 -29.57
C ALA A 36 5.14 -36.69 -28.44
N SER A 37 5.18 -38.02 -28.27
CA SER A 37 4.81 -38.77 -27.07
C SER A 37 5.26 -38.06 -25.78
N PRO A 38 4.58 -38.24 -24.63
CA PRO A 38 5.02 -37.67 -23.34
C PRO A 38 6.51 -37.92 -23.14
N THR A 39 7.31 -36.83 -23.06
CA THR A 39 8.74 -36.91 -22.77
C THR A 39 8.95 -37.51 -21.39
N ALA A 40 10.13 -38.09 -21.14
CA ALA A 40 10.47 -38.62 -19.81
C ALA A 40 10.30 -37.56 -18.70
N SER A 41 10.51 -36.29 -19.03
CA SER A 41 10.44 -35.10 -18.16
C SER A 41 9.03 -34.59 -17.81
N THR A 42 7.95 -35.17 -18.34
CA THR A 42 6.58 -34.69 -18.05
C THR A 42 6.14 -35.07 -16.63
N GLN A 43 5.90 -34.08 -15.77
CA GLN A 43 5.45 -34.30 -14.38
C GLN A 43 3.98 -33.97 -14.12
N PHE A 44 3.36 -33.11 -14.93
CA PHE A 44 1.97 -32.67 -14.72
C PHE A 44 1.14 -32.78 -15.98
N VAL A 45 -0.15 -33.06 -15.80
CA VAL A 45 -1.18 -32.97 -16.84
C VAL A 45 -2.18 -31.91 -16.42
N PHE A 46 -2.49 -30.99 -17.33
CA PHE A 46 -3.42 -29.90 -17.09
C PHE A 46 -4.70 -30.08 -17.91
N GLN A 47 -5.84 -29.96 -17.24
CA GLN A 47 -7.13 -29.75 -17.87
C GLN A 47 -7.29 -28.24 -18.09
N LEU A 48 -7.50 -27.84 -19.33
CA LEU A 48 -7.64 -26.44 -19.71
C LEU A 48 -9.09 -26.10 -20.02
N GLU A 49 -9.50 -24.90 -19.64
CA GLU A 49 -10.79 -24.34 -20.01
C GLU A 49 -10.63 -23.00 -20.76
N SER A 50 -11.56 -22.70 -21.66
CA SER A 50 -11.56 -21.44 -22.39
C SER A 50 -11.85 -20.30 -21.41
N ALA A 51 -10.97 -19.30 -21.39
CA ALA A 51 -11.24 -18.08 -20.65
C ALA A 51 -12.33 -17.24 -21.36
N PRO A 52 -13.20 -16.53 -20.63
CA PRO A 52 -14.19 -15.65 -21.24
C PRO A 52 -13.49 -14.50 -21.99
N ASN A 53 -13.70 -14.42 -23.31
CA ASN A 53 -13.15 -13.34 -24.15
C ASN A 53 -13.87 -12.02 -23.84
N THR A 54 -13.11 -11.00 -23.42
CA THR A 54 -13.63 -9.64 -23.19
C THR A 54 -13.79 -8.81 -24.47
N THR A 55 -13.23 -9.27 -25.60
CA THR A 55 -13.34 -8.58 -26.90
C THR A 55 -13.62 -9.56 -28.03
N THR A 56 -14.46 -9.16 -28.99
CA THR A 56 -14.91 -9.95 -30.15
C THR A 56 -13.81 -10.31 -31.15
N HIS A 57 -12.59 -9.78 -30.99
CA HIS A 57 -11.47 -9.96 -31.91
C HIS A 57 -10.18 -10.52 -31.27
N SER A 58 -10.18 -10.90 -29.99
CA SER A 58 -9.00 -11.50 -29.36
C SER A 58 -8.89 -13.01 -29.63
N LEU A 59 -7.68 -13.49 -29.90
CA LEU A 59 -7.36 -14.93 -29.92
C LEU A 59 -7.85 -15.61 -28.62
N ALA A 60 -8.35 -16.84 -28.73
CA ALA A 60 -8.82 -17.60 -27.57
C ALA A 60 -7.68 -17.84 -26.57
N LYS A 61 -7.94 -17.54 -25.30
CA LYS A 61 -7.03 -17.81 -24.17
C LYS A 61 -7.55 -18.99 -23.36
N TYR A 62 -6.65 -19.77 -22.79
CA TYR A 62 -6.99 -20.92 -21.96
C TYR A 62 -6.33 -20.80 -20.59
N ARG A 63 -7.10 -21.15 -19.55
CA ARG A 63 -6.61 -21.24 -18.15
C ARG A 63 -6.66 -22.68 -17.64
N VAL A 64 -5.93 -22.94 -16.56
CA VAL A 64 -5.93 -24.26 -15.91
C VAL A 64 -7.20 -24.40 -15.07
N GLU A 65 -7.99 -25.43 -15.37
CA GLU A 65 -9.15 -25.82 -14.56
C GLU A 65 -8.72 -26.82 -13.48
N LYS A 66 -7.90 -27.82 -13.86
CA LYS A 66 -7.38 -28.84 -12.96
C LYS A 66 -5.96 -29.24 -13.35
N SER A 67 -5.16 -29.61 -12.37
CA SER A 67 -3.85 -30.21 -12.57
C SER A 67 -3.82 -31.61 -11.94
N MET A 68 -3.00 -32.49 -12.51
CA MET A 68 -2.72 -33.82 -11.99
C MET A 68 -1.21 -34.06 -12.05
N LYS A 69 -0.59 -34.33 -10.90
CA LYS A 69 0.81 -34.77 -10.83
C LYS A 69 0.89 -36.24 -11.27
N LEU A 70 1.80 -36.53 -12.18
CA LEU A 70 2.10 -37.88 -12.64
C LEU A 70 3.06 -38.54 -11.64
N ALA A 71 2.78 -39.78 -11.26
CA ALA A 71 3.68 -40.58 -10.41
C ALA A 71 4.91 -41.04 -11.21
N ARG A 72 5.89 -40.15 -11.38
CA ARG A 72 7.18 -40.42 -12.01
C ARG A 72 8.30 -39.98 -11.07
N GLN A 73 9.38 -40.76 -11.04
CA GLN A 73 10.60 -40.40 -10.31
C GLN A 73 11.36 -39.36 -11.12
N ALA A 74 11.84 -38.30 -10.48
CA ALA A 74 12.66 -37.30 -11.17
C ALA A 74 14.05 -37.88 -11.49
N ALA A 75 14.59 -37.49 -12.65
CA ALA A 75 15.88 -37.94 -13.14
C ALA A 75 16.73 -36.74 -13.54
N TRP A 76 18.06 -36.90 -13.42
CA TRP A 76 19.00 -35.90 -13.91
C TRP A 76 18.95 -35.78 -15.44
N HIS A 77 18.98 -34.54 -15.92
CA HIS A 77 18.98 -34.23 -17.34
C HIS A 77 20.04 -33.13 -17.62
N ALA A 78 21.16 -33.50 -18.25
CA ALA A 78 22.19 -32.57 -18.75
C ALA A 78 22.23 -32.46 -20.30
N PRO A 79 22.54 -31.27 -20.89
CA PRO A 79 22.55 -31.05 -22.34
C PRO A 79 23.40 -32.08 -23.12
N ALA A 80 22.97 -32.44 -24.33
CA ALA A 80 23.69 -33.42 -25.15
C ALA A 80 25.12 -32.96 -25.51
N ALA A 81 26.11 -33.83 -25.26
CA ALA A 81 27.55 -33.58 -25.42
C ALA A 81 28.06 -33.26 -26.85
N THR A 82 27.17 -33.03 -27.83
CA THR A 82 27.51 -32.83 -29.25
C THR A 82 27.54 -31.36 -29.69
N ALA A 83 27.14 -30.41 -28.84
CA ALA A 83 27.42 -28.99 -29.07
C ALA A 83 28.83 -28.64 -28.57
N ALA A 84 29.56 -27.80 -29.32
CA ALA A 84 30.90 -27.28 -29.01
C ALA A 84 31.08 -26.95 -27.52
N PRO A 85 32.31 -27.02 -26.95
CA PRO A 85 32.51 -27.21 -25.53
C PRO A 85 31.73 -26.15 -24.76
N VAL A 86 30.78 -26.61 -23.95
CA VAL A 86 29.93 -25.79 -23.08
C VAL A 86 30.75 -25.15 -21.94
N ALA A 87 32.08 -25.13 -22.08
CA ALA A 87 33.10 -24.78 -21.10
C ALA A 87 33.30 -23.26 -20.91
N ASP A 88 32.48 -22.43 -21.56
CA ASP A 88 32.50 -20.95 -21.43
C ASP A 88 31.06 -20.35 -21.44
N ALA A 89 30.09 -21.04 -20.83
CA ALA A 89 28.72 -20.53 -20.73
C ALA A 89 28.64 -19.29 -19.82
N LYS A 90 28.12 -18.15 -20.32
CA LYS A 90 27.96 -16.93 -19.50
C LYS A 90 26.97 -17.14 -18.35
N ILE A 91 25.84 -17.79 -18.60
CA ILE A 91 24.82 -18.07 -17.58
C ILE A 91 24.43 -19.53 -17.67
N MET A 92 24.42 -20.23 -16.53
CA MET A 92 23.86 -21.56 -16.38
C MET A 92 22.62 -21.48 -15.49
N ILE A 93 21.54 -22.14 -15.92
CA ILE A 93 20.29 -22.20 -15.16
C ILE A 93 20.06 -23.66 -14.78
N LEU A 94 19.99 -23.94 -13.49
CA LEU A 94 19.63 -25.23 -12.92
C LEU A 94 18.20 -25.16 -12.42
N GLN A 95 17.38 -26.10 -12.89
CA GLN A 95 15.99 -26.28 -12.48
C GLN A 95 15.88 -27.55 -11.65
N GLU A 96 15.54 -27.41 -10.38
CA GLU A 96 15.23 -28.56 -9.53
C GLU A 96 13.77 -28.99 -9.71
N ALA A 97 13.53 -30.28 -9.52
CA ALA A 97 12.20 -30.85 -9.45
C ALA A 97 11.86 -31.17 -7.98
N GLU A 98 10.58 -31.12 -7.62
CA GLU A 98 10.14 -31.59 -6.31
C GLU A 98 10.56 -33.05 -6.07
N ASP A 99 10.78 -33.40 -4.80
CA ASP A 99 11.05 -34.77 -4.33
C ASP A 99 12.45 -35.33 -4.68
N GLY A 100 13.37 -34.48 -5.14
CA GLY A 100 14.75 -34.86 -5.48
C GLY A 100 14.85 -35.78 -6.69
N PHE A 101 16.07 -36.11 -7.12
CA PHE A 101 16.31 -36.93 -8.32
C PHE A 101 17.38 -37.99 -8.10
N THR A 102 17.41 -39.00 -8.99
CA THR A 102 18.47 -40.03 -9.03
C THR A 102 19.62 -39.60 -9.94
N ASP A 103 20.85 -40.04 -9.65
CA ASP A 103 22.10 -39.71 -10.40
C ASP A 103 22.78 -38.38 -9.99
N THR A 104 22.87 -38.12 -8.69
CA THR A 104 23.47 -36.89 -8.14
C THR A 104 24.96 -36.76 -8.43
N ASP A 105 25.72 -37.86 -8.44
CA ASP A 105 27.14 -37.87 -8.74
C ASP A 105 27.45 -37.30 -10.13
N HIS A 106 26.65 -37.70 -11.13
CA HIS A 106 26.77 -37.20 -12.49
C HIS A 106 26.40 -35.71 -12.56
N ALA A 107 25.35 -35.28 -11.87
CA ALA A 107 24.98 -33.87 -11.79
C ALA A 107 26.09 -33.00 -11.19
N ILE A 108 26.71 -33.46 -10.11
CA ILE A 108 27.84 -32.79 -9.45
C ILE A 108 29.05 -32.74 -10.38
N SER A 109 29.41 -33.85 -11.02
CA SER A 109 30.53 -33.90 -11.98
C SER A 109 30.30 -32.93 -13.12
N TRP A 110 29.10 -32.90 -13.67
CA TRP A 110 28.72 -31.98 -14.75
C TRP A 110 28.83 -30.51 -14.33
N CYS A 111 28.32 -30.14 -13.15
CA CYS A 111 28.44 -28.77 -12.64
C CYS A 111 29.90 -28.31 -12.47
N ARG A 112 30.82 -29.23 -12.13
CA ARG A 112 32.27 -28.94 -12.02
C ARG A 112 32.95 -28.67 -13.36
N GLU A 113 32.47 -29.30 -14.42
CA GLU A 113 33.06 -29.19 -15.77
C GLU A 113 32.63 -27.91 -16.51
N MET A 114 31.40 -27.46 -16.29
CA MET A 114 30.76 -26.38 -17.06
C MET A 114 31.30 -24.97 -16.78
N ARG A 115 31.66 -24.69 -15.52
CA ARG A 115 32.34 -23.44 -15.07
C ARG A 115 31.72 -22.13 -15.62
N PRO A 116 30.41 -21.88 -15.39
CA PRO A 116 29.77 -20.70 -15.94
C PRO A 116 30.17 -19.40 -15.22
N ASP A 117 30.01 -18.26 -15.88
CA ASP A 117 30.24 -16.95 -15.25
C ASP A 117 29.20 -16.62 -14.17
N LEU A 118 27.97 -17.10 -14.33
CA LEU A 118 26.86 -16.90 -13.41
C LEU A 118 26.01 -18.19 -13.33
N LEU A 119 25.59 -18.54 -12.12
CA LEU A 119 24.71 -19.68 -11.87
C LEU A 119 23.38 -19.20 -11.29
N VAL A 120 22.28 -19.51 -11.97
CA VAL A 120 20.92 -19.35 -11.47
C VAL A 120 20.38 -20.72 -11.05
N TYR A 121 19.96 -20.85 -9.80
CA TYR A 121 19.44 -22.09 -9.23
C TYR A 121 17.97 -21.88 -8.82
N HIS A 122 17.05 -22.47 -9.58
CA HIS A 122 15.65 -22.53 -9.20
C HIS A 122 15.44 -23.77 -8.32
N MET A 123 15.31 -23.52 -7.03
CA MET A 123 15.19 -24.56 -6.02
C MET A 123 13.71 -24.93 -5.82
N ALA A 124 13.45 -26.23 -5.69
CA ALA A 124 12.16 -26.78 -5.32
C ALA A 124 12.30 -27.54 -4.00
N ARG A 125 11.18 -27.88 -3.35
CA ARG A 125 11.21 -28.62 -2.07
C ARG A 125 11.80 -30.04 -2.25
N PRO A 126 12.58 -30.53 -1.28
CA PRO A 126 12.92 -29.91 0.01
C PRO A 126 14.00 -28.82 -0.10
N LEU A 127 13.74 -27.62 0.44
CA LEU A 127 14.65 -26.47 0.31
C LEU A 127 15.94 -26.65 1.11
N GLY A 128 17.07 -26.20 0.55
CA GLY A 128 18.34 -26.09 1.28
C GLY A 128 19.01 -27.40 1.66
N THR A 129 18.58 -28.51 1.06
CA THR A 129 19.06 -29.87 1.37
C THR A 129 19.47 -30.62 0.09
N GLY A 130 20.26 -31.68 0.24
CA GLY A 130 20.67 -32.55 -0.86
C GLY A 130 22.12 -32.37 -1.30
N GLU A 131 22.72 -33.44 -1.82
CA GLU A 131 24.15 -33.48 -2.15
C GLU A 131 24.52 -32.50 -3.28
N LEU A 132 23.61 -32.27 -4.25
CA LEU A 132 23.81 -31.26 -5.29
C LEU A 132 23.87 -29.86 -4.69
N TRP A 133 22.95 -29.55 -3.77
CA TRP A 133 22.90 -28.25 -3.10
C TRP A 133 24.16 -27.99 -2.27
N ASP A 134 24.65 -29.00 -1.55
CA ASP A 134 25.87 -28.90 -0.75
C ASP A 134 27.12 -28.52 -1.58
N VAL A 135 27.11 -28.82 -2.88
CA VAL A 135 28.15 -28.41 -3.83
C VAL A 135 27.83 -27.04 -4.44
N VAL A 136 26.60 -26.84 -4.92
CA VAL A 136 26.20 -25.66 -5.70
C VAL A 136 26.13 -24.38 -4.87
N ARG A 137 25.79 -24.45 -3.57
CA ARG A 137 25.64 -23.29 -2.67
C ARG A 137 26.90 -22.42 -2.53
N PHE A 138 28.06 -22.95 -2.91
CA PHE A 138 29.33 -22.22 -2.92
C PHE A 138 29.58 -21.48 -4.25
N GLY A 139 28.66 -21.56 -5.20
CA GLY A 139 28.72 -20.89 -6.49
C GLY A 139 29.43 -21.69 -7.59
N PRO A 140 29.50 -21.13 -8.81
CA PRO A 140 30.12 -21.80 -9.94
C PRO A 140 31.64 -21.98 -9.73
N PHE A 141 32.18 -23.06 -10.30
CA PHE A 141 33.61 -23.33 -10.31
C PHE A 141 34.34 -22.37 -11.26
N THR A 142 35.41 -21.75 -10.78
CA THR A 142 36.30 -20.89 -11.56
C THR A 142 37.31 -21.73 -12.34
N ARG A 143 38.06 -21.09 -13.25
CA ARG A 143 39.12 -21.74 -14.02
C ARG A 143 40.24 -22.32 -13.14
N ASP A 144 40.46 -21.73 -11.98
CA ASP A 144 41.47 -22.15 -10.99
C ASP A 144 40.97 -23.25 -10.06
N GLY A 145 39.73 -23.72 -10.22
CA GLY A 145 39.13 -24.80 -9.44
C GLY A 145 38.54 -24.35 -8.09
N THR A 146 38.59 -23.06 -7.77
CA THR A 146 37.87 -22.47 -6.63
C THR A 146 36.40 -22.24 -6.98
N GLN A 147 35.55 -21.96 -5.99
CA GLN A 147 34.16 -21.54 -6.24
C GLN A 147 33.97 -20.08 -5.86
N ASP A 148 33.09 -19.39 -6.58
CA ASP A 148 32.73 -18.01 -6.31
C ASP A 148 31.25 -17.88 -5.89
N PRO A 149 30.96 -17.79 -4.58
CA PRO A 149 29.61 -17.69 -4.06
C PRO A 149 28.87 -16.43 -4.52
N MET A 150 29.58 -15.36 -4.87
CA MET A 150 28.98 -14.11 -5.34
C MET A 150 28.35 -14.24 -6.72
N LYS A 151 28.60 -15.35 -7.42
CA LYS A 151 28.04 -15.64 -8.76
C LYS A 151 26.89 -16.64 -8.72
N LEU A 152 26.28 -16.87 -7.54
CA LEU A 152 25.11 -17.70 -7.37
C LEU A 152 23.87 -16.85 -7.10
N ILE A 153 22.82 -17.07 -7.90
CA ILE A 153 21.47 -16.55 -7.69
C ILE A 153 20.55 -17.73 -7.39
N VAL A 154 19.89 -17.72 -6.24
CA VAL A 154 18.89 -18.71 -5.85
C VAL A 154 17.51 -18.08 -5.99
N VAL A 155 16.61 -18.79 -6.68
CA VAL A 155 15.20 -18.38 -6.81
C VAL A 155 14.33 -19.43 -6.12
N VAL A 156 13.47 -18.98 -5.21
CA VAL A 156 12.50 -19.80 -4.48
C VAL A 156 11.14 -19.10 -4.44
N SER A 157 10.06 -19.85 -4.25
CA SER A 157 8.74 -19.27 -3.99
C SER A 157 8.50 -19.08 -2.49
N ALA A 158 7.72 -18.06 -2.11
CA ALA A 158 7.28 -17.87 -0.73
C ALA A 158 6.42 -19.07 -0.25
N ASP A 159 5.64 -19.68 -1.15
CA ASP A 159 4.84 -20.87 -0.86
C ASP A 159 5.69 -22.09 -0.49
N ASP A 160 6.83 -22.29 -1.16
CA ASP A 160 7.76 -23.36 -0.79
C ASP A 160 8.38 -23.11 0.58
N ILE A 161 8.74 -21.86 0.90
CA ILE A 161 9.25 -21.47 2.23
C ILE A 161 8.20 -21.73 3.32
N ARG A 162 6.95 -21.34 3.09
CA ARG A 162 5.83 -21.62 4.00
C ARG A 162 5.64 -23.12 4.20
N ALA A 163 5.71 -23.89 3.12
CA ALA A 163 5.53 -25.34 3.17
C ALA A 163 6.69 -26.09 3.87
N GLU A 164 7.86 -25.47 4.00
CA GLU A 164 8.96 -25.96 4.86
C GLU A 164 8.73 -25.70 6.36
N GLY A 165 7.66 -24.98 6.69
CA GLY A 165 7.25 -24.65 8.06
C GLY A 165 7.72 -23.29 8.55
N VAL A 166 8.20 -22.41 7.67
CA VAL A 166 8.53 -21.02 8.05
C VAL A 166 7.25 -20.19 8.07
N GLU A 167 7.03 -19.48 9.17
CA GLU A 167 5.84 -18.66 9.38
C GLU A 167 5.96 -17.34 8.61
N ILE A 168 5.60 -17.36 7.32
CA ILE A 168 5.46 -16.14 6.51
C ILE A 168 3.98 -15.92 6.20
N SER A 169 3.43 -14.77 6.58
CA SER A 169 2.04 -14.39 6.29
C SER A 169 1.74 -14.50 4.80
N ASP A 170 0.54 -15.03 4.50
CA ASP A 170 -0.02 -15.11 3.15
C ASP A 170 -1.10 -14.04 2.99
N GLY A 171 -0.94 -13.15 1.99
CA GLY A 171 -1.97 -12.20 1.61
C GLY A 171 -2.33 -11.16 2.67
N HIS A 172 -1.40 -10.77 3.56
CA HIS A 172 -1.53 -9.63 4.50
C HIS A 172 -0.89 -8.37 3.89
N SER A 173 -0.42 -7.39 4.68
CA SER A 173 0.33 -6.23 4.17
C SER A 173 1.73 -6.63 3.70
N TRP A 174 2.34 -5.82 2.82
CA TRP A 174 3.74 -6.04 2.42
C TRP A 174 4.69 -5.85 3.59
N GLU A 175 4.37 -4.92 4.50
CA GLU A 175 5.06 -4.74 5.76
C GLU A 175 5.08 -6.01 6.60
N LYS A 176 3.93 -6.69 6.75
CA LYS A 176 3.85 -7.92 7.53
C LYS A 176 4.65 -9.06 6.87
N SER A 177 4.60 -9.20 5.54
CA SER A 177 5.44 -10.17 4.83
C SER A 177 6.94 -9.90 5.01
N CYS A 178 7.35 -8.63 5.07
CA CYS A 178 8.74 -8.25 5.36
C CYS A 178 9.14 -8.55 6.81
N GLU A 179 8.28 -8.26 7.79
CA GLU A 179 8.52 -8.62 9.19
C GLU A 179 8.71 -10.11 9.35
N ASP A 180 7.76 -10.89 8.85
CA ASP A 180 7.81 -12.35 8.96
C ASP A 180 9.06 -12.91 8.26
N PHE A 181 9.44 -12.32 7.13
CA PHE A 181 10.68 -12.69 6.44
C PHE A 181 11.92 -12.39 7.30
N VAL A 182 11.99 -11.24 7.97
CA VAL A 182 13.15 -10.90 8.80
C VAL A 182 13.18 -11.71 10.10
N GLU A 183 12.03 -11.91 10.75
CA GLU A 183 11.89 -12.58 12.04
C GLU A 183 12.02 -14.12 11.94
N ASN A 184 11.45 -14.73 10.90
CA ASN A 184 11.25 -16.18 10.86
C ASN A 184 12.22 -16.94 9.95
N LEU A 185 12.87 -16.29 8.98
CA LEU A 185 13.69 -17.02 8.01
C LEU A 185 14.90 -17.69 8.70
N GLY A 186 15.54 -17.03 9.66
CA GLY A 186 16.65 -17.60 10.45
C GLY A 186 16.20 -18.54 11.58
N SER A 187 14.89 -18.68 11.81
CA SER A 187 14.35 -19.43 12.95
C SER A 187 14.32 -20.93 12.61
N GLY A 188 15.18 -21.71 13.29
CA GLY A 188 15.17 -23.18 13.21
C GLY A 188 16.32 -23.84 12.43
N GLY A 189 17.29 -23.08 11.90
CA GLY A 189 18.54 -23.60 11.33
C GLY A 189 18.42 -24.34 9.97
N ARG A 190 17.19 -24.69 9.58
CA ARG A 190 16.91 -25.56 8.42
C ARG A 190 17.20 -24.88 7.08
N LEU A 191 16.99 -23.57 6.99
CA LEU A 191 17.18 -22.79 5.77
C LEU A 191 18.46 -21.94 5.79
N ASP A 192 19.33 -22.09 6.79
CA ASP A 192 20.56 -21.29 6.95
C ASP A 192 21.41 -21.28 5.67
N THR A 193 21.48 -22.43 4.99
CA THR A 193 22.26 -22.58 3.76
C THR A 193 21.68 -21.78 2.59
N VAL A 194 20.36 -21.59 2.55
CA VAL A 194 19.65 -20.81 1.53
C VAL A 194 19.78 -19.31 1.83
N ILE A 195 19.63 -18.93 3.10
CA ILE A 195 19.64 -17.52 3.54
C ILE A 195 21.03 -16.93 3.41
N THR A 196 22.07 -17.71 3.69
CA THR A 196 23.49 -17.30 3.55
C THR A 196 23.99 -17.26 2.10
N CYS A 197 23.10 -17.45 1.12
CA CYS A 197 23.45 -17.26 -0.29
C CYS A 197 23.72 -15.79 -0.61
N ALA A 198 24.60 -15.55 -1.58
CA ALA A 198 24.96 -14.18 -1.98
C ALA A 198 23.77 -13.42 -2.56
N HIS A 199 22.94 -14.10 -3.35
CA HIS A 199 21.73 -13.56 -3.96
C HIS A 199 20.58 -14.55 -3.80
N LEU A 200 19.62 -14.24 -2.94
CA LEU A 200 18.38 -15.00 -2.74
C LEU A 200 17.20 -14.16 -3.21
N ILE A 201 16.40 -14.69 -4.14
CA ILE A 201 15.17 -14.08 -4.63
C ILE A 201 13.99 -14.95 -4.18
N VAL A 202 13.11 -14.38 -3.36
CA VAL A 202 11.89 -15.03 -2.90
C VAL A 202 10.69 -14.42 -3.62
N LEU A 203 10.01 -15.21 -4.44
CA LEU A 203 8.87 -14.77 -5.24
C LEU A 203 7.55 -14.89 -4.46
N PHE A 204 6.80 -13.80 -4.36
CA PHE A 204 5.42 -13.73 -3.85
C PHE A 204 4.46 -13.66 -5.05
N GLY A 205 4.46 -14.72 -5.86
CA GLY A 205 3.65 -14.82 -7.07
C GLY A 205 4.04 -13.81 -8.16
N CYS A 206 3.07 -13.00 -8.60
CA CYS A 206 3.24 -11.94 -9.61
C CYS A 206 2.98 -10.53 -9.03
N ASP A 207 2.95 -10.44 -7.70
CA ASP A 207 2.60 -9.24 -6.95
C ASP A 207 3.80 -8.61 -6.24
N GLY A 208 4.79 -9.41 -5.84
CA GLY A 208 6.06 -8.92 -5.30
C GLY A 208 7.14 -9.99 -5.14
N LEU A 209 8.29 -9.57 -4.65
CA LEU A 209 9.44 -10.42 -4.30
C LEU A 209 10.31 -9.74 -3.24
N ILE A 210 11.05 -10.55 -2.48
CA ILE A 210 12.11 -10.08 -1.60
C ILE A 210 13.45 -10.54 -2.16
N TYR A 211 14.38 -9.60 -2.31
CA TYR A 211 15.76 -9.85 -2.69
C TYR A 211 16.67 -9.70 -1.47
N HIS A 212 17.26 -10.82 -1.03
CA HIS A 212 18.13 -10.90 0.14
C HIS A 212 19.59 -11.20 -0.25
N ARG A 213 20.52 -10.57 0.46
CA ARG A 213 21.98 -10.69 0.25
C ARG A 213 22.67 -11.19 1.52
N GLY A 214 22.68 -12.51 1.73
CA GLY A 214 23.10 -13.13 2.99
C GLY A 214 24.57 -13.00 3.36
N ARG A 215 25.46 -12.65 2.41
CA ARG A 215 26.92 -12.59 2.65
C ARG A 215 27.49 -11.20 2.91
N GLY A 216 26.70 -10.15 2.72
CA GLY A 216 27.20 -8.76 2.78
C GLY A 216 26.70 -7.95 3.96
N GLY A 217 25.87 -8.53 4.85
CA GLY A 217 25.18 -7.77 5.90
C GLY A 217 24.28 -6.67 5.35
N TYR A 218 23.91 -6.75 4.06
CA TYR A 218 23.02 -5.80 3.42
C TYR A 218 21.59 -6.11 3.83
N GLU A 219 20.83 -5.05 4.12
CA GLU A 219 19.39 -5.18 4.30
C GLU A 219 18.73 -5.74 3.02
N PRO A 220 17.73 -6.62 3.15
CA PRO A 220 16.98 -7.12 2.03
C PRO A 220 16.17 -6.00 1.38
N MET A 221 15.85 -6.17 0.10
CA MET A 221 15.07 -5.23 -0.68
C MET A 221 13.73 -5.86 -1.06
N LEU A 222 12.63 -5.18 -0.76
CA LEU A 222 11.30 -5.53 -1.22
C LEU A 222 11.07 -4.91 -2.60
N PHE A 223 10.60 -5.69 -3.57
CA PHE A 223 10.03 -5.22 -4.82
C PHE A 223 8.56 -5.62 -4.87
N PHE A 224 7.64 -4.68 -5.09
CA PHE A 224 6.22 -4.98 -5.05
C PHE A 224 5.37 -4.06 -5.90
N ASP A 225 4.18 -4.54 -6.24
CA ASP A 225 3.13 -3.75 -6.86
C ASP A 225 2.37 -2.94 -5.80
N PRO A 226 2.39 -1.60 -5.88
CA PRO A 226 1.80 -0.77 -4.85
C PRO A 226 0.27 -0.83 -4.78
N VAL A 227 -0.42 -1.32 -5.81
CA VAL A 227 -1.88 -1.39 -5.84
C VAL A 227 -2.42 -2.80 -5.61
N ARG A 228 -1.54 -3.78 -5.35
CA ARG A 228 -1.89 -5.20 -5.22
C ARG A 228 -1.25 -5.83 -3.98
N GLY A 229 -1.96 -6.77 -3.38
CA GLY A 229 -1.41 -7.71 -2.40
C GLY A 229 -1.03 -9.03 -3.05
N GLU A 230 -0.34 -9.87 -2.29
CA GLU A 230 -0.01 -11.22 -2.72
C GLU A 230 -1.23 -11.99 -3.25
N GLY A 231 -1.12 -12.50 -4.48
CA GLY A 231 -2.15 -13.27 -5.17
C GLY A 231 -3.17 -12.44 -5.94
N ASP A 232 -3.21 -11.12 -5.78
CA ASP A 232 -4.21 -10.25 -6.43
C ASP A 232 -4.07 -10.27 -7.95
N PHE A 233 -2.84 -10.29 -8.47
CA PHE A 233 -2.62 -10.33 -9.92
C PHE A 233 -3.25 -11.57 -10.54
N PHE A 234 -3.15 -12.74 -9.91
CA PHE A 234 -3.79 -13.97 -10.42
C PHE A 234 -5.30 -13.88 -10.36
N ARG A 235 -5.85 -13.45 -9.23
CA ARG A 235 -7.31 -13.29 -9.01
C ARG A 235 -7.94 -12.36 -10.05
N GLN A 236 -7.24 -11.31 -10.45
CA GLN A 236 -7.70 -10.34 -11.46
C GLN A 236 -7.53 -10.83 -12.91
N ASN A 237 -6.78 -11.90 -13.16
CA ASN A 237 -6.48 -12.41 -14.49
C ASN A 237 -7.01 -13.85 -14.70
N LEU A 238 -6.18 -14.77 -15.18
CA LEU A 238 -6.57 -16.12 -15.57
C LEU A 238 -6.51 -17.14 -14.41
N GLY A 239 -6.16 -16.70 -13.19
CA GLY A 239 -5.83 -17.58 -12.07
C GLY A 239 -4.39 -18.13 -12.16
N PRO A 240 -4.06 -19.18 -11.38
CA PRO A 240 -2.73 -19.79 -11.38
C PRO A 240 -2.35 -20.35 -12.75
N VAL A 241 -1.18 -19.97 -13.26
CA VAL A 241 -0.59 -20.48 -14.51
C VAL A 241 0.73 -21.16 -14.17
N PRO A 242 0.97 -22.42 -14.54
CA PRO A 242 2.26 -23.06 -14.30
C PRO A 242 3.36 -22.40 -15.13
N GLY A 243 4.62 -22.49 -14.70
CA GLY A 243 5.75 -21.94 -15.46
C GLY A 243 6.12 -20.49 -15.14
N LEU A 244 5.55 -19.88 -14.11
CA LEU A 244 5.75 -18.46 -13.78
C LEU A 244 7.15 -18.17 -13.26
N ALA A 245 7.66 -18.99 -12.33
CA ALA A 245 9.02 -18.85 -11.84
C ALA A 245 10.04 -19.06 -12.97
N GLU A 246 9.80 -20.04 -13.83
CA GLU A 246 10.61 -20.28 -15.03
C GLU A 246 10.57 -19.10 -16.00
N THR A 247 9.41 -18.47 -16.17
CA THR A 247 9.25 -17.28 -17.01
C THR A 247 9.95 -16.07 -16.42
N PHE A 248 9.86 -15.90 -15.10
CA PHE A 248 10.62 -14.90 -14.35
C PHE A 248 12.13 -15.08 -14.57
N ILE A 249 12.62 -16.31 -14.38
CA ILE A 249 14.04 -16.64 -14.56
C ILE A 249 14.49 -16.37 -16.00
N ALA A 250 13.68 -16.74 -17.00
CA ALA A 250 14.01 -16.49 -18.40
C ALA A 250 14.09 -14.99 -18.73
N GLY A 251 13.15 -14.18 -18.24
CA GLY A 251 13.17 -12.72 -18.41
C GLY A 251 14.40 -12.08 -17.74
N MET A 252 14.71 -12.50 -16.51
CA MET A 252 15.87 -12.03 -15.76
C MET A 252 17.18 -12.43 -16.44
N ALA A 253 17.32 -13.70 -16.84
CA ALA A 253 18.53 -14.20 -17.49
C ALA A 253 18.75 -13.56 -18.87
N ALA A 254 17.69 -13.29 -19.64
CA ALA A 254 17.80 -12.60 -20.92
C ALA A 254 18.37 -11.17 -20.78
N HIS A 255 18.11 -10.49 -19.67
CA HIS A 255 18.72 -9.20 -19.37
C HIS A 255 20.19 -9.34 -18.90
N LEU A 256 20.45 -10.24 -17.95
CA LEU A 256 21.80 -10.49 -17.42
C LEU A 256 22.78 -11.01 -18.48
N GLU A 257 22.29 -11.64 -19.55
CA GLU A 257 23.12 -12.05 -20.68
C GLU A 257 23.78 -10.84 -21.37
N ARG A 258 23.13 -9.68 -21.38
CA ARG A 258 23.67 -8.43 -21.94
C ARG A 258 24.36 -7.57 -20.90
N GLY A 259 23.93 -7.67 -19.65
CA GLY A 259 24.45 -6.92 -18.50
C GLY A 259 25.45 -7.70 -17.63
N SER A 260 25.49 -7.31 -16.36
CA SER A 260 26.25 -7.93 -15.27
C SER A 260 25.38 -8.12 -14.03
N ILE A 261 25.86 -8.92 -13.07
CA ILE A 261 25.13 -9.19 -11.81
C ILE A 261 24.89 -7.92 -10.97
N SER A 262 25.65 -6.86 -11.18
CA SER A 262 25.41 -5.55 -10.56
C SER A 262 24.09 -4.91 -10.99
N GLU A 263 23.50 -5.34 -12.10
CA GLU A 263 22.21 -4.87 -12.63
C GLU A 263 21.06 -5.80 -12.22
N LEU A 264 21.22 -6.60 -11.16
CA LEU A 264 20.22 -7.58 -10.75
C LEU A 264 18.86 -6.93 -10.43
N ASP A 265 18.83 -5.74 -9.84
CA ASP A 265 17.59 -4.99 -9.57
C ASP A 265 16.82 -4.70 -10.87
N LEU A 266 17.53 -4.38 -11.95
CA LEU A 266 16.93 -4.16 -13.28
C LEU A 266 16.51 -5.51 -13.89
N ALA A 267 17.35 -6.55 -13.81
CA ALA A 267 17.03 -7.88 -14.29
C ALA A 267 15.78 -8.47 -13.63
N ILE A 268 15.60 -8.23 -12.33
CA ILE A 268 14.40 -8.59 -11.55
C ILE A 268 13.15 -7.98 -12.20
N ARG A 269 13.20 -6.69 -12.58
CA ARG A 269 12.07 -6.01 -13.24
C ARG A 269 11.72 -6.61 -14.61
N TYR A 270 12.71 -7.08 -15.37
CA TYR A 270 12.48 -7.82 -16.62
C TYR A 270 11.85 -9.18 -16.38
N GLY A 271 12.37 -9.94 -15.40
CA GLY A 271 11.79 -11.23 -15.00
C GLY A 271 10.34 -11.08 -14.58
N PHE A 272 10.05 -10.08 -13.76
CA PHE A 272 8.71 -9.83 -13.25
C PHE A 272 7.71 -9.46 -14.36
N GLU A 273 8.11 -8.61 -15.32
CA GLU A 273 7.30 -8.32 -16.50
C GLU A 273 7.00 -9.57 -17.33
N ALA A 274 8.00 -10.45 -17.54
CA ALA A 274 7.81 -11.68 -18.29
C ALA A 274 6.78 -12.61 -17.59
N ALA A 275 6.89 -12.78 -16.27
CA ALA A 275 5.94 -13.58 -15.49
C ALA A 275 4.51 -13.01 -15.55
N ARG A 276 4.35 -11.69 -15.44
CA ARG A 276 3.05 -11.00 -15.58
C ARG A 276 2.44 -11.20 -16.95
N ARG A 277 3.26 -11.09 -18.00
CA ARG A 277 2.84 -11.35 -19.39
C ARG A 277 2.33 -12.77 -19.59
N LEU A 278 2.91 -13.77 -18.91
CA LEU A 278 2.40 -15.14 -18.91
C LEU A 278 1.07 -15.23 -18.15
N ALA A 279 1.00 -14.70 -16.92
CA ALA A 279 -0.22 -14.75 -16.10
C ALA A 279 -1.44 -14.07 -16.76
N GLN A 280 -1.24 -13.01 -17.57
CA GLN A 280 -2.30 -12.34 -18.33
C GLN A 280 -2.75 -13.09 -19.60
N ARG A 281 -1.84 -13.86 -20.21
CA ARG A 281 -2.08 -14.52 -21.50
C ARG A 281 -2.50 -15.97 -21.35
N GLY A 282 -2.00 -16.66 -20.32
CA GLY A 282 -2.22 -18.08 -20.10
C GLY A 282 -1.69 -18.90 -21.28
N PHE A 283 -2.43 -19.93 -21.66
CA PHE A 283 -2.13 -20.71 -22.85
C PHE A 283 -2.88 -20.19 -24.07
N MET A 284 -2.25 -20.28 -25.23
CA MET A 284 -2.80 -19.78 -26.50
C MET A 284 -2.59 -20.79 -27.63
N PRO A 285 -3.47 -20.80 -28.64
CA PRO A 285 -3.25 -21.60 -29.84
C PRO A 285 -2.05 -21.05 -30.61
N ARG A 286 -1.13 -21.94 -30.94
CA ARG A 286 0.07 -21.62 -31.71
C ARG A 286 -0.28 -21.40 -33.18
N ASN A 287 0.32 -20.38 -33.81
CA ASN A 287 -0.02 -19.98 -35.18
C ASN A 287 0.24 -21.07 -36.24
N SER A 288 1.17 -21.99 -35.99
CA SER A 288 1.60 -23.00 -36.96
C SER A 288 0.63 -24.18 -37.10
N ASP A 289 0.07 -24.66 -35.99
CA ASP A 289 -0.70 -25.91 -35.95
C ASP A 289 -1.93 -25.85 -35.01
N ASN A 290 -2.23 -24.67 -34.46
CA ASN A 290 -3.35 -24.42 -33.56
C ASN A 290 -3.28 -25.24 -32.25
N ALA A 291 -2.13 -25.84 -31.94
CA ALA A 291 -1.90 -26.54 -30.68
C ALA A 291 -1.84 -25.52 -29.52
N ILE A 292 -2.46 -25.84 -28.39
CA ILE A 292 -2.45 -24.97 -27.21
C ILE A 292 -1.09 -25.12 -26.51
N ASP A 293 -0.36 -24.01 -26.37
CA ASP A 293 0.97 -23.95 -25.76
C ASP A 293 1.22 -22.57 -25.10
N TYR A 294 2.39 -22.39 -24.48
CA TYR A 294 2.84 -21.10 -23.96
C TYR A 294 3.10 -20.10 -25.10
N PRO A 295 2.61 -18.85 -25.01
CA PRO A 295 2.83 -17.83 -26.03
C PRO A 295 4.22 -17.16 -25.88
N VAL A 296 5.30 -17.96 -25.98
CA VAL A 296 6.69 -17.53 -25.66
C VAL A 296 7.14 -16.29 -26.41
N ASP A 297 6.81 -16.18 -27.71
CA ASP A 297 7.14 -15.00 -28.52
C ASP A 297 6.45 -13.75 -27.99
N GLN A 298 5.16 -13.83 -27.66
CA GLN A 298 4.40 -12.68 -27.16
C GLN A 298 4.80 -12.27 -25.74
N ILE A 299 5.38 -13.19 -24.98
CA ILE A 299 5.92 -12.92 -23.65
C ILE A 299 7.23 -12.14 -23.79
N MET A 300 8.16 -12.63 -24.63
CA MET A 300 9.54 -12.11 -24.67
C MET A 300 9.76 -10.98 -25.69
N GLU A 301 8.88 -10.81 -26.67
CA GLU A 301 8.99 -9.75 -27.68
C GLU A 301 8.90 -8.35 -27.04
N ASN A 302 9.90 -7.50 -27.34
CA ASN A 302 10.00 -6.13 -26.82
C ASN A 302 9.77 -6.06 -25.31
N LEU A 303 10.38 -6.98 -24.57
CA LEU A 303 10.35 -6.96 -23.12
C LEU A 303 11.04 -5.68 -22.63
N VAL A 304 10.39 -4.95 -21.74
CA VAL A 304 10.87 -3.72 -21.09
C VAL A 304 10.79 -3.93 -19.58
N PRO A 305 11.61 -3.25 -18.76
CA PRO A 305 11.53 -3.42 -17.32
C PRO A 305 10.18 -2.92 -16.82
N ASN A 306 9.63 -3.60 -15.81
CA ASN A 306 8.42 -3.14 -15.15
C ASN A 306 8.74 -1.91 -14.27
N GLU A 307 8.29 -0.73 -14.71
CA GLU A 307 8.46 0.54 -13.99
C GLU A 307 7.38 0.76 -12.90
N GLU A 308 6.32 -0.06 -12.88
CA GLU A 308 5.25 0.04 -11.88
C GLU A 308 5.63 -0.60 -10.53
N LEU A 309 6.68 -1.43 -10.52
CA LEU A 309 7.24 -2.01 -9.30
C LEU A 309 7.94 -0.95 -8.44
N LEU A 310 7.48 -0.79 -7.21
CA LEU A 310 8.22 -0.04 -6.19
C LEU A 310 9.27 -0.92 -5.54
N SER A 311 10.36 -0.30 -5.10
CA SER A 311 11.43 -0.98 -4.38
C SER A 311 11.84 -0.21 -3.13
N TYR A 312 11.87 -0.89 -1.98
CA TYR A 312 12.28 -0.31 -0.69
C TYR A 312 13.23 -1.26 0.03
N THR A 313 14.22 -0.67 0.72
CA THR A 313 15.06 -1.42 1.66
C THR A 313 14.25 -1.75 2.92
N ILE A 314 14.27 -3.01 3.34
CA ILE A 314 13.55 -3.50 4.52
C ILE A 314 14.37 -3.14 5.77
N PRO A 315 13.82 -2.38 6.74
CA PRO A 315 14.55 -1.92 7.93
C PRO A 315 14.75 -3.07 8.91
N SER A 316 15.68 -3.97 8.58
CA SER A 316 15.83 -5.26 9.24
C SER A 316 16.33 -5.09 10.67
N GLU A 317 17.17 -4.08 10.91
CA GLU A 317 17.66 -3.78 12.25
C GLU A 317 16.54 -3.28 13.16
N GLU A 318 15.65 -2.39 12.68
CA GLU A 318 14.50 -1.90 13.45
C GLU A 318 13.52 -3.03 13.81
N ILE A 319 13.24 -3.90 12.83
CA ILE A 319 12.37 -5.07 13.00
C ILE A 319 12.98 -6.02 14.05
N CYS A 320 14.26 -6.42 13.88
CA CYS A 320 14.92 -7.35 14.80
C CYS A 320 15.02 -6.80 16.24
N GLN A 321 15.24 -5.50 16.41
CA GLN A 321 15.34 -4.86 17.72
C GLN A 321 13.97 -4.61 18.36
N GLY A 322 12.88 -4.68 17.58
CA GLY A 322 11.56 -4.28 18.02
C GLY A 322 11.48 -2.79 18.39
N SER A 323 12.36 -1.95 17.82
CA SER A 323 12.43 -0.53 18.13
C SER A 323 11.27 0.26 17.52
N ASN A 324 10.69 -0.25 16.43
CA ASN A 324 9.54 0.31 15.72
C ASN A 324 8.54 -0.79 15.31
N PRO A 325 7.71 -1.29 16.24
CA PRO A 325 6.78 -2.40 15.96
C PRO A 325 5.64 -2.03 15.00
N ASP A 326 5.46 -0.74 14.71
CA ASP A 326 4.39 -0.21 13.87
C ASP A 326 4.95 0.43 12.57
N TRP A 327 6.16 0.04 12.13
CA TRP A 327 6.78 0.61 10.94
C TRP A 327 5.88 0.47 9.70
N THR A 328 5.91 1.46 8.81
CA THR A 328 5.14 1.43 7.57
C THR A 328 5.99 1.78 6.35
N ILE A 329 5.62 1.29 5.16
CA ILE A 329 6.27 1.75 3.92
C ILE A 329 6.01 3.25 3.69
N LEU A 330 4.89 3.77 4.19
CA LEU A 330 4.62 5.22 4.18
C LEU A 330 5.70 5.99 4.95
N ASP A 331 6.15 5.47 6.10
CA ASP A 331 7.27 6.05 6.82
C ASP A 331 8.50 6.04 5.91
N LEU A 332 8.89 4.90 5.33
CA LEU A 332 10.06 4.79 4.45
C LEU A 332 10.02 5.71 3.23
N ALA A 333 8.83 6.00 2.70
CA ALA A 333 8.66 6.86 1.54
C ALA A 333 8.87 8.37 1.82
N VAL A 334 9.09 8.76 3.09
CA VAL A 334 9.29 10.14 3.56
C VAL A 334 8.25 11.07 2.95
N ILE A 335 6.98 10.72 3.15
CA ILE A 335 5.87 11.54 2.68
C ILE A 335 5.13 12.08 3.89
N ASN A 336 4.91 13.39 3.92
CA ASN A 336 4.02 13.98 4.90
C ASN A 336 2.60 13.45 4.66
N PRO A 337 1.95 12.78 5.64
CA PRO A 337 0.60 12.22 5.47
C PRO A 337 -0.43 13.28 5.03
N ILE A 338 -0.25 14.53 5.43
CA ILE A 338 -1.10 15.64 5.01
C ILE A 338 -0.97 15.87 3.50
N GLU A 339 0.24 15.83 2.95
CA GLU A 339 0.45 16.02 1.52
C GLU A 339 -0.10 14.82 0.71
N VAL A 340 0.01 13.60 1.24
CA VAL A 340 -0.68 12.41 0.67
C VAL A 340 -2.20 12.64 0.65
N ALA A 341 -2.77 13.06 1.78
CA ALA A 341 -4.19 13.32 1.92
C ALA A 341 -4.67 14.40 0.92
N ARG A 342 -3.89 15.46 0.74
CA ARG A 342 -4.16 16.52 -0.23
C ARG A 342 -4.15 16.02 -1.66
N GLU A 343 -3.14 15.26 -2.02
CA GLU A 343 -3.01 14.64 -3.33
C GLU A 343 -4.17 13.68 -3.63
N ILE A 344 -4.62 12.89 -2.64
CA ILE A 344 -5.79 12.01 -2.78
C ILE A 344 -7.05 12.81 -3.14
N VAL A 345 -7.32 13.91 -2.42
CA VAL A 345 -8.49 14.74 -2.70
C VAL A 345 -8.37 15.43 -4.05
N GLN A 346 -7.20 16.00 -4.36
CA GLN A 346 -7.02 16.81 -5.55
C GLN A 346 -6.86 15.97 -6.82
N ALA A 347 -5.98 14.97 -6.83
CA ALA A 347 -5.63 14.18 -8.01
C ALA A 347 -6.33 12.82 -8.10
N GLY A 348 -6.75 12.25 -6.98
CA GLY A 348 -7.55 11.02 -6.93
C GLY A 348 -6.99 9.96 -5.99
N PRO A 349 -7.80 8.94 -5.63
CA PRO A 349 -7.48 8.00 -4.56
C PRO A 349 -6.34 7.04 -4.86
N LEU A 350 -5.84 6.98 -6.11
CA LEU A 350 -4.68 6.17 -6.49
C LEU A 350 -3.48 7.05 -6.90
N ALA A 351 -3.57 8.38 -6.79
CA ALA A 351 -2.46 9.25 -7.21
C ALA A 351 -1.16 9.00 -6.42
N PRO A 352 -1.18 8.75 -5.09
CA PRO A 352 0.03 8.46 -4.32
C PRO A 352 0.67 7.10 -4.59
N THR A 353 0.04 6.19 -5.35
CA THR A 353 0.48 4.78 -5.45
C THR A 353 1.80 4.62 -6.17
N SER A 354 2.32 5.64 -6.83
CA SER A 354 3.69 5.64 -7.35
C SER A 354 4.76 5.68 -6.24
N ARG A 355 4.37 5.78 -4.96
CA ARG A 355 5.28 5.88 -3.81
C ARG A 355 4.83 5.09 -2.59
N ILE A 356 3.57 4.70 -2.45
CA ILE A 356 3.09 4.00 -1.24
C ILE A 356 2.11 2.89 -1.58
N PRO A 357 2.08 1.81 -0.78
CA PRO A 357 1.12 0.74 -0.95
C PRO A 357 -0.31 1.22 -0.69
N VAL A 358 -1.26 0.61 -1.38
CA VAL A 358 -2.68 0.79 -1.17
C VAL A 358 -3.38 -0.56 -1.28
N ALA A 359 -4.37 -0.82 -0.43
CA ALA A 359 -5.30 -1.92 -0.64
C ALA A 359 -6.59 -1.39 -1.27
N LYS A 360 -7.05 -2.07 -2.31
CA LYS A 360 -8.29 -1.74 -3.00
C LYS A 360 -9.23 -2.93 -3.02
N PHE A 361 -10.39 -2.77 -2.41
CA PHE A 361 -11.50 -3.70 -2.49
C PHE A 361 -12.67 -3.01 -3.14
N ARG A 362 -12.84 -3.23 -4.46
CA ARG A 362 -13.86 -2.52 -5.26
C ARG A 362 -13.72 -1.00 -5.10
N GLU A 363 -14.70 -0.34 -4.48
CA GLU A 363 -14.69 1.12 -4.24
C GLU A 363 -14.01 1.51 -2.91
N LEU A 364 -13.67 0.55 -2.05
CA LEU A 364 -12.93 0.79 -0.82
C LEU A 364 -11.43 0.89 -1.12
N VAL A 365 -10.81 2.00 -0.71
CA VAL A 365 -9.36 2.26 -0.85
C VAL A 365 -8.78 2.54 0.53
N LEU A 366 -7.69 1.85 0.88
CA LEU A 366 -7.08 1.88 2.22
C LEU A 366 -5.57 2.11 2.12
N TYR A 367 -5.06 3.00 2.98
CA TYR A 367 -3.64 3.32 3.11
C TYR A 367 -3.07 3.01 4.51
N ASP A 368 -3.93 2.88 5.52
CA ASP A 368 -3.52 2.57 6.88
C ASP A 368 -3.22 1.07 6.98
N ARG A 369 -1.96 0.72 7.26
CA ARG A 369 -1.48 -0.66 7.40
C ARG A 369 -2.39 -1.50 8.30
N LYS A 370 -2.81 -0.95 9.46
CA LYS A 370 -3.63 -1.68 10.43
C LYS A 370 -5.04 -1.96 9.92
N GLU A 371 -5.59 -1.08 9.08
CA GLU A 371 -6.86 -1.35 8.40
C GLU A 371 -6.68 -2.34 7.25
N ILE A 372 -5.62 -2.17 6.44
CA ILE A 372 -5.31 -3.07 5.32
C ILE A 372 -5.23 -4.52 5.79
N GLU A 373 -4.49 -4.78 6.86
CA GLU A 373 -4.33 -6.13 7.41
C GLU A 373 -5.66 -6.71 7.87
N GLN A 374 -6.45 -5.99 8.68
CA GLN A 374 -7.75 -6.49 9.15
C GLN A 374 -8.73 -6.79 8.01
N PHE A 375 -8.79 -5.93 6.99
CA PHE A 375 -9.67 -6.16 5.84
C PHE A 375 -9.15 -7.28 4.92
N ARG A 376 -7.83 -7.45 4.78
CA ARG A 376 -7.24 -8.61 4.09
C ARG A 376 -7.51 -9.91 4.84
N SER A 377 -7.38 -9.94 6.17
CA SER A 377 -7.75 -11.11 6.98
C SER A 377 -9.22 -11.48 6.80
N MET A 378 -10.14 -10.50 6.74
CA MET A 378 -11.55 -10.79 6.44
C MET A 378 -11.75 -11.30 5.01
N HIS A 379 -11.07 -10.73 4.03
CA HIS A 379 -11.12 -11.21 2.64
C HIS A 379 -10.70 -12.68 2.57
N ASN A 380 -9.55 -13.02 3.15
CA ASN A 380 -8.99 -14.36 3.15
C ASN A 380 -9.91 -15.36 3.90
N LEU A 381 -10.47 -14.95 5.05
CA LEU A 381 -11.45 -15.75 5.79
C LEU A 381 -12.70 -16.07 4.95
N ILE A 382 -13.19 -15.11 4.17
CA ILE A 382 -14.32 -15.34 3.26
C ILE A 382 -13.91 -16.26 2.11
N GLU A 383 -12.75 -16.06 1.50
CA GLU A 383 -12.27 -16.94 0.42
C GLU A 383 -12.11 -18.39 0.90
N GLU A 384 -11.51 -18.61 2.07
CA GLU A 384 -11.34 -19.93 2.68
C GLU A 384 -12.69 -20.61 2.96
N TYR A 385 -13.64 -19.88 3.56
CA TYR A 385 -15.00 -20.36 3.78
C TYR A 385 -15.71 -20.77 2.48
N LEU A 386 -15.43 -20.06 1.38
CA LEU A 386 -16.03 -20.34 0.07
C LEU A 386 -15.31 -21.45 -0.70
N ALA A 387 -14.05 -21.76 -0.38
CA ALA A 387 -13.30 -22.84 -1.01
C ALA A 387 -13.91 -24.22 -0.69
N GLU A 388 -14.54 -24.36 0.47
CA GLU A 388 -15.28 -25.55 0.87
C GLU A 388 -16.77 -25.52 0.44
N THR A 389 -17.52 -26.58 0.74
CA THR A 389 -18.98 -26.59 0.68
C THR A 389 -19.55 -26.39 2.09
N PRO A 390 -19.70 -25.13 2.56
CA PRO A 390 -20.03 -24.87 3.95
C PRO A 390 -21.47 -25.25 4.30
N GLY A 391 -21.64 -25.92 5.45
CA GLY A 391 -22.95 -26.26 6.01
C GLY A 391 -23.50 -25.23 7.00
N LYS A 392 -22.67 -24.28 7.46
CA LYS A 392 -22.97 -23.29 8.50
C LYS A 392 -22.63 -21.88 8.04
N PRO A 393 -23.21 -20.82 8.64
CA PRO A 393 -22.85 -19.45 8.31
C PRO A 393 -21.45 -19.07 8.79
N LEU A 394 -20.80 -18.18 8.04
CA LEU A 394 -19.60 -17.45 8.48
C LEU A 394 -20.04 -16.21 9.27
N ASN A 395 -19.48 -16.02 10.47
CA ASN A 395 -19.89 -14.95 11.40
C ASN A 395 -18.74 -13.98 11.64
N ILE A 396 -18.89 -12.71 11.25
CA ILE A 396 -17.86 -11.66 11.41
C ILE A 396 -18.45 -10.45 12.12
N ALA A 397 -17.76 -9.95 13.14
CA ALA A 397 -18.17 -8.73 13.87
C ALA A 397 -17.43 -7.48 13.38
N LEU A 398 -18.11 -6.34 13.40
CA LEU A 398 -17.59 -5.07 12.89
C LEU A 398 -17.81 -4.00 13.95
N PHE A 399 -16.72 -3.44 14.47
CA PHE A 399 -16.70 -2.39 15.47
C PHE A 399 -16.21 -1.08 14.87
N GLY A 400 -16.47 0.02 15.58
CA GLY A 400 -16.09 1.34 15.12
C GLY A 400 -17.08 2.41 15.54
N PRO A 401 -16.66 3.68 15.63
CA PRO A 401 -17.55 4.81 15.94
C PRO A 401 -18.77 4.90 15.02
N SER A 402 -19.81 5.60 15.47
CA SER A 402 -20.97 5.88 14.63
C SER A 402 -20.57 6.74 13.43
N GLY A 403 -20.90 6.28 12.22
CA GLY A 403 -20.51 6.94 10.99
C GLY A 403 -19.04 6.71 10.56
N SER A 404 -18.33 5.72 11.11
CA SER A 404 -16.98 5.37 10.67
C SER A 404 -16.92 4.69 9.28
N GLY A 405 -18.06 4.21 8.77
CA GLY A 405 -18.14 3.54 7.47
C GLY A 405 -18.17 2.01 7.53
N LYS A 406 -18.40 1.40 8.71
CA LYS A 406 -18.44 -0.06 8.92
C LYS A 406 -19.19 -0.84 7.85
N SER A 407 -20.45 -0.46 7.59
CA SER A 407 -21.31 -1.16 6.63
C SER A 407 -20.78 -1.07 5.20
N PHE A 408 -20.28 0.10 4.81
CA PHE A 408 -19.69 0.30 3.48
C PHE A 408 -18.42 -0.55 3.33
N ALA A 409 -17.47 -0.40 4.25
CA ALA A 409 -16.17 -1.07 4.14
C ALA A 409 -16.31 -2.60 4.14
N ALA A 410 -17.08 -3.15 5.09
CA ALA A 410 -17.27 -4.59 5.17
C ALA A 410 -17.99 -5.16 3.94
N MET A 411 -18.97 -4.41 3.41
CA MET A 411 -19.72 -4.80 2.23
C MET A 411 -18.84 -4.81 0.98
N GLU A 412 -17.99 -3.80 0.77
CA GLU A 412 -17.10 -3.76 -0.39
C GLU A 412 -16.09 -4.91 -0.39
N VAL A 413 -15.49 -5.21 0.76
CA VAL A 413 -14.54 -6.33 0.90
C VAL A 413 -15.24 -7.68 0.71
N ALA A 414 -16.39 -7.89 1.36
CA ALA A 414 -17.10 -9.16 1.21
C ALA A 414 -17.63 -9.37 -0.22
N ARG A 415 -18.09 -8.30 -0.89
CA ARG A 415 -18.44 -8.35 -2.32
C ARG A 415 -17.23 -8.61 -3.22
N ALA A 416 -16.03 -8.18 -2.82
CA ALA A 416 -14.81 -8.49 -3.55
C ALA A 416 -14.48 -9.98 -3.44
N ALA A 417 -14.43 -10.50 -2.21
CA ALA A 417 -14.12 -11.91 -1.92
C ALA A 417 -15.14 -12.90 -2.52
N CYS A 418 -16.41 -12.49 -2.66
CA CYS A 418 -17.45 -13.34 -3.23
C CYS A 418 -17.44 -13.39 -4.77
N HIS A 419 -16.65 -12.58 -5.47
CA HIS A 419 -16.66 -12.53 -6.94
C HIS A 419 -16.09 -13.83 -7.56
N PRO A 420 -16.69 -14.41 -8.63
CA PRO A 420 -17.84 -13.97 -9.42
C PRO A 420 -19.18 -14.59 -9.02
N ARG A 421 -19.35 -15.09 -7.79
CA ARG A 421 -20.59 -15.77 -7.36
C ARG A 421 -21.79 -14.82 -7.40
N LYS A 422 -22.98 -15.38 -7.64
CA LYS A 422 -24.25 -14.65 -7.53
C LYS A 422 -24.57 -14.43 -6.05
N ILE A 423 -24.43 -13.19 -5.60
CA ILE A 423 -24.72 -12.79 -4.23
C ILE A 423 -26.08 -12.12 -4.11
N ASN A 424 -26.74 -12.30 -2.96
CA ASN A 424 -27.90 -11.51 -2.55
C ASN A 424 -27.61 -10.85 -1.21
N ILE A 425 -27.96 -9.58 -1.07
CA ILE A 425 -27.55 -8.74 0.07
C ILE A 425 -28.76 -8.31 0.84
N LEU A 426 -28.76 -8.66 2.12
CA LEU A 426 -29.83 -8.36 3.07
C LEU A 426 -29.27 -7.48 4.19
N GLN A 427 -29.98 -6.41 4.52
CA GLN A 427 -29.58 -5.48 5.58
C GLN A 427 -30.71 -5.39 6.60
N PHE A 428 -30.37 -5.60 7.86
CA PHE A 428 -31.27 -5.59 8.99
C PHE A 428 -30.76 -4.62 10.05
N ASN A 429 -31.64 -3.81 10.62
CA ASN A 429 -31.30 -2.91 11.71
C ASN A 429 -32.05 -3.33 12.97
N LEU A 430 -31.33 -3.90 13.93
CA LEU A 430 -31.90 -4.46 15.15
C LEU A 430 -32.51 -3.39 16.06
N SER A 431 -32.11 -2.12 15.93
CA SER A 431 -32.76 -1.02 16.67
C SER A 431 -34.19 -0.72 16.18
N GLN A 432 -34.55 -1.20 14.99
CA GLN A 432 -35.90 -1.08 14.44
C GLN A 432 -36.80 -2.26 14.81
N PHE A 433 -36.22 -3.34 15.36
CA PHE A 433 -36.96 -4.53 15.73
C PHE A 433 -37.58 -4.34 17.11
N VAL A 434 -38.87 -4.62 17.20
CA VAL A 434 -39.65 -4.45 18.43
C VAL A 434 -39.91 -5.82 19.07
N ARG A 435 -39.92 -6.90 18.28
CA ARG A 435 -40.25 -8.26 18.71
C ARG A 435 -39.23 -9.27 18.19
N LEU A 436 -39.19 -10.44 18.86
CA LEU A 436 -38.35 -11.55 18.40
C LEU A 436 -38.78 -12.07 17.02
N ASP A 437 -40.07 -11.96 16.69
CA ASP A 437 -40.61 -12.35 15.38
C ASP A 437 -39.94 -11.59 14.23
N ASP A 438 -39.57 -10.32 14.43
CA ASP A 438 -38.87 -9.51 13.41
C ASP A 438 -37.51 -10.13 13.04
N LEU A 439 -36.79 -10.66 14.03
CA LEU A 439 -35.52 -11.37 13.82
C LEU A 439 -35.74 -12.73 13.15
N LEU A 440 -36.83 -13.44 13.48
CA LEU A 440 -37.16 -14.71 12.84
C LEU A 440 -37.55 -14.53 11.36
N GLU A 441 -38.21 -13.43 11.01
CA GLU A 441 -38.49 -13.04 9.62
C GLU A 441 -37.19 -12.69 8.87
N ALA A 442 -36.23 -12.02 9.53
CA ALA A 442 -34.91 -11.77 8.97
C ALA A 442 -34.17 -13.09 8.66
N PHE A 443 -34.12 -14.04 9.59
CA PHE A 443 -33.52 -15.36 9.33
C PHE A 443 -34.23 -16.14 8.24
N SER A 444 -35.56 -16.05 8.16
CA SER A 444 -36.33 -16.67 7.09
C SER A 444 -35.98 -16.07 5.72
N SER A 445 -35.78 -14.75 5.65
CA SER A 445 -35.33 -14.07 4.43
C SER A 445 -33.94 -14.52 3.99
N VAL A 446 -33.02 -14.72 4.93
CA VAL A 446 -31.68 -15.26 4.64
C VAL A 446 -31.79 -16.69 4.08
N ARG A 447 -32.58 -17.54 4.74
CA ARG A 447 -32.80 -18.92 4.30
C ARG A 447 -33.40 -18.99 2.90
N ASP A 448 -34.44 -18.20 2.64
CA ASP A 448 -35.16 -18.23 1.37
C ASP A 448 -34.26 -17.77 0.21
N SER A 449 -33.38 -16.80 0.46
CA SER A 449 -32.32 -16.37 -0.46
C SER A 449 -31.32 -17.51 -0.77
N THR A 450 -30.89 -18.23 0.26
CA THR A 450 -29.98 -19.38 0.11
C THR A 450 -30.65 -20.54 -0.64
N LEU A 451 -31.92 -20.82 -0.38
CA LEU A 451 -32.72 -21.80 -1.12
C LEU A 451 -32.91 -21.41 -2.60
N ALA A 452 -32.97 -20.11 -2.89
CA ALA A 452 -32.96 -19.58 -4.25
C ALA A 452 -31.58 -19.67 -4.95
N ARG A 453 -30.59 -20.33 -4.33
CA ARG A 453 -29.22 -20.57 -4.83
C ARG A 453 -28.37 -19.30 -4.97
N TYR A 454 -28.65 -18.29 -4.16
CA TYR A 454 -27.74 -17.15 -3.96
C TYR A 454 -26.80 -17.42 -2.80
N LEU A 455 -25.57 -16.89 -2.88
CA LEU A 455 -24.74 -16.71 -1.69
C LEU A 455 -25.27 -15.49 -0.93
N THR A 456 -25.85 -15.72 0.24
CA THR A 456 -26.48 -14.65 1.01
C THR A 456 -25.46 -13.94 1.88
N LEU A 457 -25.36 -12.62 1.73
CA LEU A 457 -24.62 -11.75 2.63
C LEU A 457 -25.63 -10.94 3.45
N ALA A 458 -25.68 -11.19 4.75
CA ALA A 458 -26.63 -10.58 5.67
C ALA A 458 -25.90 -9.68 6.67
N TYR A 459 -26.24 -8.38 6.67
CA TYR A 459 -25.69 -7.39 7.59
C TYR A 459 -26.70 -7.06 8.68
N PHE A 460 -26.33 -7.27 9.95
CA PHE A 460 -27.14 -6.95 11.12
C PHE A 460 -26.51 -5.78 11.88
N ASP A 461 -27.14 -4.60 11.82
CA ASP A 461 -26.71 -3.40 12.52
C ASP A 461 -27.28 -3.33 13.94
N GLY A 462 -26.48 -2.87 14.90
CA GLY A 462 -26.88 -2.65 16.29
C GLY A 462 -26.99 -3.92 17.14
N PHE A 463 -26.18 -4.95 16.87
CA PHE A 463 -26.24 -6.23 17.59
C PHE A 463 -25.85 -6.13 19.07
N ASP A 464 -25.07 -5.10 19.44
CA ASP A 464 -24.63 -4.79 20.80
C ASP A 464 -25.60 -3.85 21.55
N GLY A 465 -26.84 -3.75 21.06
CA GLY A 465 -27.93 -3.02 21.70
C GLY A 465 -28.66 -3.84 22.76
N ASP A 466 -29.49 -3.14 23.52
CA ASP A 466 -30.36 -3.74 24.53
C ASP A 466 -31.63 -4.32 23.88
N PHE A 467 -32.16 -5.41 24.42
CA PHE A 467 -33.42 -6.00 23.97
C PHE A 467 -34.21 -6.54 25.18
N LEU A 468 -35.52 -6.26 25.25
CA LEU A 468 -36.40 -6.68 26.36
C LEU A 468 -35.83 -6.34 27.76
N ASN A 469 -35.22 -5.15 27.92
CA ASN A 469 -34.53 -4.70 29.14
C ASN A 469 -33.31 -5.54 29.56
N SER A 470 -32.80 -6.40 28.68
CA SER A 470 -31.52 -7.09 28.86
C SER A 470 -30.44 -6.39 28.05
N PRO A 471 -29.34 -5.95 28.68
CA PRO A 471 -28.21 -5.40 27.95
C PRO A 471 -27.58 -6.49 27.08
N LEU A 472 -27.23 -6.15 25.83
CA LEU A 472 -26.80 -7.13 24.83
C LEU A 472 -27.83 -8.27 24.61
N GLY A 473 -29.13 -7.96 24.78
CA GLY A 473 -30.20 -8.98 24.78
C GLY A 473 -30.31 -9.75 23.46
N TRP A 474 -29.97 -9.12 22.33
CA TRP A 474 -29.98 -9.75 21.01
C TRP A 474 -29.03 -10.93 20.88
N LEU A 475 -27.90 -10.94 21.60
CA LEU A 475 -26.87 -11.98 21.47
C LEU A 475 -27.43 -13.38 21.72
N SER A 476 -28.30 -13.51 22.74
CA SER A 476 -28.91 -14.80 23.10
C SER A 476 -29.78 -15.40 21.99
N HIS A 477 -30.32 -14.55 21.10
CA HIS A 477 -31.18 -14.94 19.99
C HIS A 477 -30.39 -15.15 18.68
N LEU A 478 -29.24 -14.49 18.52
CA LEU A 478 -28.33 -14.66 17.38
C LEU A 478 -27.48 -15.92 17.51
N SER A 479 -27.01 -16.23 18.72
CA SER A 479 -26.11 -17.34 19.06
C SER A 479 -26.50 -18.71 18.46
N PRO A 480 -27.76 -19.19 18.56
CA PRO A 480 -28.13 -20.50 18.00
C PRO A 480 -27.90 -20.59 16.49
N CYS A 481 -28.20 -19.50 15.77
CA CYS A 481 -28.01 -19.41 14.33
C CYS A 481 -26.52 -19.42 13.96
N MET A 482 -25.70 -18.70 14.73
CA MET A 482 -24.25 -18.63 14.51
C MET A 482 -23.55 -19.98 14.74
N LEU A 483 -23.91 -20.68 15.82
CA LEU A 483 -23.28 -21.94 16.22
C LEU A 483 -23.69 -23.13 15.33
N SER A 484 -25.01 -23.27 15.13
CA SER A 484 -25.60 -24.47 14.53
C SER A 484 -26.06 -24.27 13.09
N GLY A 485 -26.12 -23.03 12.61
CA GLY A 485 -26.76 -22.71 11.33
C GLY A 485 -28.27 -22.95 11.35
N THR A 486 -28.90 -22.97 12.53
CA THR A 486 -30.33 -23.21 12.69
C THR A 486 -30.99 -22.22 13.64
N PHE A 487 -32.29 -21.98 13.44
CA PHE A 487 -33.13 -21.16 14.32
C PHE A 487 -34.46 -21.85 14.58
N LEU A 488 -35.11 -21.53 15.71
CA LEU A 488 -36.39 -22.12 16.09
C LEU A 488 -37.54 -21.22 15.65
N GLU A 489 -38.39 -21.72 14.76
CA GLU A 489 -39.59 -21.03 14.28
C GLU A 489 -40.83 -21.82 14.70
N LYS A 490 -41.63 -21.28 15.62
CA LYS A 490 -42.89 -21.91 16.10
C LYS A 490 -42.71 -23.38 16.55
N GLY A 491 -41.58 -23.69 17.19
CA GLY A 491 -41.25 -25.04 17.66
C GLY A 491 -40.56 -25.95 16.63
N HIS A 492 -40.34 -25.47 15.39
CA HIS A 492 -39.63 -26.20 14.36
C HIS A 492 -38.20 -25.67 14.18
N VAL A 493 -37.23 -26.56 14.12
CA VAL A 493 -35.85 -26.20 13.78
C VAL A 493 -35.76 -25.96 12.28
N ARG A 494 -35.32 -24.76 11.90
CA ARG A 494 -35.13 -24.34 10.50
C ARG A 494 -33.64 -24.10 10.23
N PRO A 495 -33.07 -24.63 9.14
CA PRO A 495 -31.71 -24.28 8.74
C PRO A 495 -31.68 -22.87 8.12
N ILE A 496 -30.56 -22.16 8.27
CA ILE A 496 -30.29 -20.91 7.55
C ILE A 496 -29.54 -21.17 6.21
N GLY A 497 -28.73 -22.23 6.18
CA GLY A 497 -27.88 -22.58 5.05
C GLY A 497 -26.56 -21.78 4.99
N PRO A 498 -25.74 -21.99 3.95
CA PRO A 498 -24.51 -21.22 3.76
C PRO A 498 -24.81 -19.73 3.55
N ALA A 499 -24.21 -18.89 4.39
CA ALA A 499 -24.37 -17.44 4.39
C ALA A 499 -23.19 -16.75 5.08
N ILE A 500 -22.94 -15.49 4.73
CA ILE A 500 -21.98 -14.63 5.43
C ILE A 500 -22.79 -13.64 6.28
N LEU A 501 -22.69 -13.76 7.59
CA LEU A 501 -23.36 -12.93 8.58
C LEU A 501 -22.38 -11.90 9.13
N LEU A 502 -22.65 -10.63 8.84
CA LEU A 502 -21.86 -9.48 9.27
C LEU A 502 -22.61 -8.74 10.39
N PHE A 503 -21.99 -8.59 11.56
CA PHE A 503 -22.59 -7.98 12.75
C PHE A 503 -21.98 -6.61 13.02
N GLY A 504 -22.70 -5.53 12.74
CA GLY A 504 -22.26 -4.15 12.98
C GLY A 504 -22.61 -3.64 14.38
N ALA A 505 -21.60 -3.23 15.15
CA ALA A 505 -21.79 -2.65 16.47
C ALA A 505 -22.40 -1.23 16.37
N GLY A 506 -23.43 -0.98 17.18
CA GLY A 506 -24.06 0.32 17.33
C GLY A 506 -23.39 1.21 18.39
N HIS A 507 -22.79 0.61 19.41
CA HIS A 507 -22.22 1.33 20.56
C HIS A 507 -20.70 1.15 20.68
N ALA A 508 -20.20 -0.08 20.62
CA ALA A 508 -18.78 -0.36 20.83
C ALA A 508 -17.90 0.21 19.71
N THR A 509 -16.86 0.95 20.10
CA THR A 509 -15.93 1.61 19.17
C THR A 509 -14.80 0.72 18.69
N ASN A 510 -14.49 -0.35 19.43
CA ASN A 510 -13.52 -1.39 19.07
C ASN A 510 -13.87 -2.71 19.77
N PHE A 511 -13.25 -3.81 19.34
CA PHE A 511 -13.50 -5.15 19.89
C PHE A 511 -13.12 -5.24 21.38
N MET A 512 -12.02 -4.61 21.81
CA MET A 512 -11.58 -4.66 23.20
C MET A 512 -12.62 -4.06 24.16
N GLU A 513 -13.23 -2.93 23.79
CA GLU A 513 -14.33 -2.31 24.54
C GLU A 513 -15.54 -3.24 24.63
N PHE A 514 -15.90 -3.89 23.51
CA PHE A 514 -17.00 -4.84 23.47
C PHE A 514 -16.72 -6.06 24.35
N ASP A 515 -15.54 -6.67 24.26
CA ASP A 515 -15.16 -7.86 25.01
C ASP A 515 -15.17 -7.60 26.53
N GLN A 516 -14.62 -6.46 26.96
CA GLN A 516 -14.66 -6.05 28.37
C GLN A 516 -16.10 -5.93 28.88
N ARG A 517 -16.98 -5.27 28.11
CA ARG A 517 -18.40 -5.12 28.46
C ARG A 517 -19.13 -6.46 28.45
N ALA A 518 -18.91 -7.28 27.43
CA ALA A 518 -19.51 -8.60 27.25
C ALA A 518 -19.12 -9.56 28.39
N THR A 519 -17.85 -9.57 28.76
CA THR A 519 -17.31 -10.39 29.86
C THR A 519 -17.88 -9.95 31.20
N PHE A 520 -17.91 -8.64 31.49
CA PHE A 520 -18.50 -8.10 32.70
C PHE A 520 -19.98 -8.49 32.86
N LEU A 521 -20.80 -8.32 31.81
CA LEU A 521 -22.22 -8.66 31.84
C LEU A 521 -22.47 -10.17 31.94
N THR A 522 -21.57 -10.99 31.38
CA THR A 522 -21.63 -12.45 31.48
C THR A 522 -21.35 -12.91 32.91
N GLN A 523 -20.35 -12.33 33.59
CA GLN A 523 -20.06 -12.60 35.00
C GLN A 523 -21.23 -12.23 35.92
N GLN A 524 -21.96 -11.16 35.57
CA GLN A 524 -23.18 -10.76 36.28
C GLN A 524 -24.42 -11.58 35.92
N LYS A 525 -24.31 -12.58 35.03
CA LYS A 525 -25.44 -13.37 34.49
C LYS A 525 -26.53 -12.52 33.81
N GLN A 526 -26.15 -11.37 33.28
CA GLN A 526 -27.06 -10.41 32.63
C GLN A 526 -27.09 -10.56 31.11
N ALA A 527 -26.03 -11.11 30.52
CA ALA A 527 -25.91 -11.34 29.08
C ALA A 527 -25.12 -12.63 28.79
N LYS A 528 -25.20 -13.08 27.54
CA LYS A 528 -24.42 -14.20 27.01
C LYS A 528 -23.28 -13.74 26.09
N GLY A 529 -22.55 -12.72 26.53
CA GLY A 529 -21.52 -12.06 25.73
C GLY A 529 -20.37 -12.99 25.34
N SER A 530 -19.81 -13.73 26.30
CA SER A 530 -18.70 -14.65 26.03
C SER A 530 -19.10 -15.81 25.10
N GLU A 531 -20.36 -16.26 25.15
CA GLU A 531 -20.89 -17.29 24.25
C GLU A 531 -20.92 -16.77 22.79
N PHE A 532 -21.42 -15.54 22.58
CA PHE A 532 -21.43 -14.92 21.25
C PHE A 532 -20.02 -14.75 20.66
N ILE A 533 -19.07 -14.26 21.47
CA ILE A 533 -17.67 -14.08 21.03
C ILE A 533 -17.08 -15.41 20.56
N SER A 534 -17.37 -16.52 21.26
CA SER A 534 -16.88 -17.85 20.88
C SER A 534 -17.41 -18.37 19.53
N TYR A 535 -18.42 -17.72 18.94
CA TYR A 535 -19.01 -18.08 17.65
C TYR A 535 -18.60 -17.16 16.51
N LEU A 536 -17.81 -16.12 16.79
CA LEU A 536 -17.21 -15.27 15.76
C LEU A 536 -16.04 -16.00 15.12
N HIS A 537 -15.92 -15.85 13.80
CA HIS A 537 -14.78 -16.34 13.02
C HIS A 537 -13.75 -15.24 12.79
N GLY A 538 -14.13 -13.97 13.01
CA GLY A 538 -13.24 -12.82 12.90
C GLY A 538 -13.93 -11.53 13.32
N PHE A 539 -13.15 -10.47 13.47
CA PHE A 539 -13.65 -9.12 13.74
C PHE A 539 -12.83 -8.05 13.02
N ILE A 540 -13.40 -6.85 12.90
CA ILE A 540 -12.73 -5.66 12.34
C ILE A 540 -13.05 -4.44 13.18
N ASP A 541 -12.04 -3.64 13.49
CA ASP A 541 -12.13 -2.32 14.12
C ASP A 541 -11.97 -1.21 13.06
N VAL A 542 -13.08 -0.61 12.63
CA VAL A 542 -13.10 0.46 11.63
C VAL A 542 -12.96 1.83 12.28
N ARG A 543 -11.83 2.50 12.02
CA ARG A 543 -11.44 3.77 12.65
C ARG A 543 -12.29 4.96 12.19
N GLY A 544 -12.54 5.06 10.89
CA GLY A 544 -13.29 6.17 10.30
C GLY A 544 -12.48 7.46 10.10
N PRO A 545 -13.16 8.61 9.86
CA PRO A 545 -12.50 9.85 9.41
C PRO A 545 -12.00 10.76 10.53
N SER A 546 -12.34 10.51 11.79
CA SER A 546 -11.86 11.30 12.93
C SER A 546 -10.52 10.75 13.42
N GLN A 547 -9.72 11.60 14.06
CA GLN A 547 -8.52 11.18 14.75
C GLN A 547 -8.90 10.31 15.96
N CYS A 548 -8.34 9.10 16.06
CA CYS A 548 -8.63 8.15 17.14
C CYS A 548 -7.89 8.50 18.43
N ASP A 549 -6.62 8.89 18.31
CA ASP A 549 -5.74 9.26 19.41
C ASP A 549 -4.63 10.23 18.90
N SER A 550 -3.75 10.69 19.79
CA SER A 550 -2.70 11.64 19.43
C SER A 550 -1.60 11.06 18.53
N GLN A 551 -1.49 9.74 18.42
CA GLN A 551 -0.50 9.03 17.59
C GLN A 551 -1.06 8.64 16.21
N ASP A 552 -2.37 8.75 16.03
CA ASP A 552 -3.04 8.54 14.75
C ASP A 552 -2.71 9.67 13.78
N GLU A 553 -1.59 9.55 13.05
CA GLU A 553 -1.16 10.52 12.03
C GLU A 553 -1.90 10.33 10.68
N LEU A 554 -2.48 9.14 10.44
CA LEU A 554 -3.09 8.74 9.16
C LEU A 554 -4.58 9.11 9.02
N PHE A 555 -5.20 9.69 10.05
CA PHE A 555 -6.61 10.08 9.98
C PHE A 555 -6.90 11.03 8.81
N SER A 556 -5.95 11.90 8.47
CA SER A 556 -6.07 12.84 7.34
C SER A 556 -6.12 12.09 6.00
N VAL A 557 -5.33 11.03 5.84
CA VAL A 557 -5.29 10.16 4.65
C VAL A 557 -6.58 9.35 4.53
N ARG A 558 -7.02 8.70 5.60
CA ARG A 558 -8.31 7.96 5.63
C ARG A 558 -9.47 8.89 5.27
N ARG A 559 -9.47 10.09 5.84
CA ARG A 559 -10.47 11.11 5.57
C ARG A 559 -10.41 11.61 4.14
N ALA A 560 -9.23 11.79 3.56
CA ALA A 560 -9.07 12.24 2.18
C ALA A 560 -9.73 11.30 1.19
N VAL A 561 -9.59 9.98 1.37
CA VAL A 561 -10.26 8.97 0.53
C VAL A 561 -11.78 9.15 0.59
N MET A 562 -12.34 9.28 1.80
CA MET A 562 -13.77 9.51 1.98
C MET A 562 -14.23 10.85 1.39
N LEU A 563 -13.46 11.92 1.61
CA LEU A 563 -13.76 13.26 1.14
C LEU A 563 -13.76 13.32 -0.40
N ARG A 564 -12.77 12.67 -1.03
CA ARG A 564 -12.68 12.54 -2.48
C ARG A 564 -13.95 11.92 -3.05
N ALA A 565 -14.33 10.74 -2.56
CA ALA A 565 -15.53 10.03 -3.01
C ALA A 565 -16.80 10.87 -2.81
N LEU A 566 -16.95 11.52 -1.66
CA LEU A 566 -18.12 12.37 -1.38
C LEU A 566 -18.18 13.62 -2.28
N LEU A 567 -17.04 14.21 -2.64
CA LEU A 567 -16.98 15.37 -3.53
C LEU A 567 -17.28 14.98 -4.98
N GLU A 568 -16.77 13.84 -5.45
CA GLU A 568 -17.10 13.29 -6.78
C GLU A 568 -18.60 13.01 -6.90
N GLU A 569 -19.22 12.46 -5.85
CA GLU A 569 -20.66 12.21 -5.79
C GLU A 569 -21.46 13.53 -5.79
N ARG A 570 -21.06 14.51 -4.96
CA ARG A 570 -21.88 15.70 -4.66
C ARG A 570 -21.65 16.88 -5.60
N ALA A 571 -20.45 17.05 -6.13
CA ALA A 571 -20.03 18.28 -6.81
C ALA A 571 -19.10 17.98 -8.00
N PRO A 572 -19.56 17.23 -9.02
CA PRO A 572 -18.74 16.94 -10.21
C PRO A 572 -18.30 18.22 -10.95
N ASN A 573 -19.01 19.32 -10.77
CA ASN A 573 -18.70 20.63 -11.35
C ASN A 573 -17.45 21.32 -10.76
N VAL A 574 -17.00 20.95 -9.56
CA VAL A 574 -15.70 21.44 -9.04
C VAL A 574 -14.52 20.62 -9.56
N MET A 575 -14.77 19.60 -10.40
CA MET A 575 -13.73 18.79 -11.00
C MET A 575 -13.36 19.33 -12.39
N THR A 576 -12.08 19.60 -12.62
CA THR A 576 -11.52 20.06 -13.90
C THR A 576 -10.34 19.18 -14.28
N GLY A 577 -10.43 18.47 -15.41
CA GLY A 577 -9.35 17.58 -15.89
C GLY A 577 -9.01 16.46 -14.90
N GLY A 578 -10.02 15.87 -14.24
CA GLY A 578 -9.84 14.83 -13.20
C GLY A 578 -9.37 15.36 -11.84
N ARG A 579 -9.04 16.66 -11.74
CA ARG A 579 -8.62 17.30 -10.50
C ARG A 579 -9.77 18.02 -9.80
N ILE A 580 -9.86 17.87 -8.48
CA ILE A 580 -10.80 18.65 -7.67
C ILE A 580 -10.21 20.02 -7.39
N MET A 581 -10.94 21.06 -7.79
CA MET A 581 -10.59 22.45 -7.54
C MET A 581 -11.15 22.87 -6.17
N ILE A 582 -10.26 23.06 -5.20
CA ILE A 582 -10.59 23.43 -3.83
C ILE A 582 -9.57 24.44 -3.30
N ASP A 583 -10.04 25.42 -2.53
CA ASP A 583 -9.17 26.38 -1.84
C ASP A 583 -8.29 25.66 -0.82
N GLU A 584 -7.01 26.04 -0.75
CA GLU A 584 -6.01 25.37 0.08
C GLU A 584 -6.39 25.40 1.57
N GLY A 585 -6.91 26.52 2.07
CA GLY A 585 -7.34 26.64 3.44
C GLY A 585 -8.59 25.81 3.72
N VAL A 586 -9.58 25.83 2.81
CA VAL A 586 -10.77 24.98 2.94
C VAL A 586 -10.40 23.49 3.00
N LEU A 587 -9.47 23.06 2.16
CA LEU A 587 -8.99 21.68 2.16
C LEU A 587 -8.25 21.34 3.47
N ASP A 588 -7.38 22.22 3.97
CA ASP A 588 -6.71 22.05 5.26
C ASP A 588 -7.75 21.96 6.40
N GLY A 589 -8.80 22.79 6.38
CA GLY A 589 -9.93 22.71 7.31
C GLY A 589 -10.65 21.37 7.30
N LEU A 590 -10.94 20.83 6.11
CA LEU A 590 -11.61 19.55 5.96
C LEU A 590 -10.71 18.37 6.34
N LEU A 591 -9.40 18.44 6.06
CA LEU A 591 -8.46 17.34 6.31
C LEU A 591 -7.91 17.29 7.72
N LEU A 592 -7.74 18.45 8.39
CA LEU A 592 -6.94 18.54 9.63
C LEU A 592 -7.77 18.78 10.88
N VAL A 593 -9.05 19.16 10.77
CA VAL A 593 -9.91 19.28 11.96
C VAL A 593 -9.95 17.93 12.70
N PRO A 594 -9.70 17.85 14.03
CA PRO A 594 -9.50 16.54 14.66
C PRO A 594 -10.72 15.60 14.58
N THR A 595 -11.93 16.15 14.71
CA THR A 595 -13.15 15.34 14.85
C THR A 595 -14.30 15.83 13.99
N PHE A 596 -14.95 14.89 13.31
CA PHE A 596 -16.30 15.05 12.78
C PHE A 596 -17.30 14.39 13.74
N ARG A 597 -18.23 15.17 14.30
CA ARG A 597 -19.13 14.75 15.40
C ARG A 597 -19.93 13.46 15.13
N HIS A 598 -20.21 13.16 13.86
CA HIS A 598 -20.94 11.98 13.41
C HIS A 598 -20.21 11.26 12.26
N GLY A 599 -18.87 11.33 12.25
CA GLY A 599 -18.01 10.70 11.24
C GLY A 599 -18.36 11.12 9.81
N ALA A 600 -18.43 10.15 8.90
CA ALA A 600 -18.72 10.39 7.48
C ALA A 600 -20.10 11.02 7.24
N ARG A 601 -21.07 10.86 8.15
CA ARG A 601 -22.38 11.54 8.04
C ARG A 601 -22.24 13.05 8.20
N SER A 602 -21.36 13.49 9.10
CA SER A 602 -21.04 14.91 9.27
C SER A 602 -20.32 15.48 8.05
N MET A 603 -19.38 14.74 7.45
CA MET A 603 -18.73 15.14 6.20
C MET A 603 -19.74 15.32 5.06
N ARG A 604 -20.60 14.30 4.84
CA ARG A 604 -21.65 14.35 3.80
C ARG A 604 -22.61 15.51 4.02
N SER A 605 -23.03 15.75 5.27
CA SER A 605 -23.94 16.86 5.60
C SER A 605 -23.32 18.23 5.37
N LEU A 606 -22.04 18.40 5.75
CA LEU A 606 -21.29 19.63 5.50
C LEU A 606 -21.25 19.94 3.99
N LEU A 607 -20.88 18.97 3.16
CA LEU A 607 -20.85 19.12 1.70
C LEU A 607 -22.23 19.36 1.10
N ALA A 608 -23.27 18.72 1.64
CA ALA A 608 -24.65 18.93 1.20
C ALA A 608 -25.11 20.39 1.41
N MET A 609 -24.74 20.96 2.56
CA MET A 609 -25.06 22.35 2.94
C MET A 609 -24.18 23.39 2.25
N SER A 610 -23.03 23.00 1.70
CA SER A 610 -22.14 23.90 0.96
C SER A 610 -22.79 24.40 -0.34
N LYS A 611 -22.54 25.66 -0.68
CA LYS A 611 -23.04 26.33 -1.90
C LYS A 611 -22.21 25.97 -3.13
N LEU A 612 -22.15 24.68 -3.46
CA LEU A 612 -21.33 24.16 -4.55
C LEU A 612 -22.03 24.16 -5.91
N ASN A 613 -23.35 24.38 -5.96
CA ASN A 613 -24.10 24.37 -7.20
C ASN A 613 -23.59 25.50 -8.13
N GLN A 614 -23.26 25.15 -9.38
CA GLN A 614 -22.76 26.08 -10.42
C GLN A 614 -21.38 26.71 -10.14
N ARG A 615 -20.63 26.21 -9.15
CA ARG A 615 -19.25 26.68 -8.89
C ARG A 615 -18.22 25.74 -9.49
N ASN A 616 -17.12 26.31 -9.97
CA ASN A 616 -16.00 25.50 -10.50
C ASN A 616 -14.88 25.30 -9.47
N ILE A 617 -15.05 25.83 -8.25
CA ILE A 617 -14.10 25.71 -7.15
C ILE A 617 -14.85 25.65 -5.81
N PHE A 618 -14.37 24.80 -4.90
CA PHE A 618 -14.81 24.82 -3.50
C PHE A 618 -13.93 25.79 -2.70
N ASP A 619 -14.36 27.04 -2.62
CA ASP A 619 -13.69 28.10 -1.87
C ASP A 619 -14.37 28.39 -0.51
N ARG A 620 -13.78 29.31 0.26
CA ARG A 620 -14.31 29.73 1.57
C ARG A 620 -15.74 30.29 1.49
N LEU A 621 -16.15 30.88 0.35
CA LEU A 621 -17.51 31.43 0.16
C LEU A 621 -18.56 30.34 -0.10
N ALA A 622 -18.13 29.12 -0.43
CA ALA A 622 -19.02 27.98 -0.61
C ALA A 622 -19.32 27.27 0.72
N LEU A 623 -18.55 27.53 1.78
CA LEU A 623 -18.75 26.92 3.09
C LEU A 623 -20.13 27.28 3.70
N PRO A 624 -20.72 26.37 4.51
CA PRO A 624 -21.91 26.68 5.29
C PRO A 624 -21.68 27.81 6.30
N SER A 625 -22.77 28.33 6.88
CA SER A 625 -22.67 29.32 7.94
C SER A 625 -21.96 28.76 9.19
N PRO A 626 -21.38 29.60 10.07
CA PRO A 626 -20.75 29.13 11.32
C PRO A 626 -21.65 28.24 12.18
N ALA A 627 -22.95 28.57 12.26
CA ALA A 627 -23.93 27.77 13.00
C ALA A 627 -24.12 26.36 12.41
N GLN A 628 -24.12 26.24 11.07
CA GLN A 628 -24.22 24.96 10.38
C GLN A 628 -22.93 24.14 10.49
N LEU A 629 -21.77 24.79 10.38
CA LEU A 629 -20.47 24.14 10.59
C LEU A 629 -20.38 23.55 12.01
N SER A 630 -20.86 24.28 13.01
CA SER A 630 -20.85 23.88 14.42
C SER A 630 -21.71 22.64 14.73
N LEU A 631 -22.61 22.22 13.82
CA LEU A 631 -23.34 20.95 13.95
C LEU A 631 -22.45 19.73 13.68
N HIS A 632 -21.34 19.91 12.96
CA HIS A 632 -20.56 18.80 12.40
C HIS A 632 -19.11 18.77 12.86
N VAL A 633 -18.53 19.93 13.17
CA VAL A 633 -17.14 20.10 13.59
C VAL A 633 -17.05 21.09 14.76
N ASP A 634 -15.91 21.13 15.45
CA ASP A 634 -15.57 22.30 16.27
C ASP A 634 -15.25 23.47 15.32
N TYR A 635 -16.04 24.54 15.39
CA TYR A 635 -15.90 25.66 14.47
C TYR A 635 -14.60 26.45 14.68
N ALA A 636 -14.15 26.61 15.93
CA ALA A 636 -12.93 27.35 16.22
C ALA A 636 -11.71 26.61 15.69
N GLU A 637 -11.65 25.29 15.92
CA GLU A 637 -10.59 24.43 15.36
C GLU A 637 -10.64 24.36 13.83
N PHE A 638 -11.82 24.25 13.25
CA PHE A 638 -11.98 24.23 11.79
C PHE A 638 -11.45 25.53 11.14
N VAL A 639 -11.76 26.69 11.73
CA VAL A 639 -11.24 27.98 11.26
C VAL A 639 -9.72 28.08 11.46
N ARG A 640 -9.20 27.57 12.58
CA ARG A 640 -7.75 27.52 12.86
C ARG A 640 -6.99 26.74 11.78
N CYS A 641 -7.53 25.60 11.36
CA CYS A 641 -6.97 24.80 10.26
C CYS A 641 -7.05 25.54 8.91
N ILE A 642 -8.15 26.23 8.63
CA ILE A 642 -8.33 27.03 7.41
C ILE A 642 -7.27 28.14 7.30
N ASP A 643 -6.88 28.73 8.42
CA ASP A 643 -5.91 29.83 8.50
C ASP A 643 -4.47 29.34 8.72
N CYS A 644 -4.18 28.06 8.40
CA CYS A 644 -2.85 27.45 8.37
C CYS A 644 -2.09 27.40 9.71
N GLN A 645 -2.78 27.37 10.84
CA GLN A 645 -2.12 27.24 12.16
C GLN A 645 -1.87 25.76 12.54
N ASN A 646 -1.17 25.04 11.66
CA ASN A 646 -1.02 23.57 11.74
C ASN A 646 0.33 23.09 12.31
N LEU A 647 1.30 24.00 12.50
CA LEU A 647 2.53 23.68 13.22
C LEU A 647 2.26 23.52 14.72
N SER A 648 3.00 22.63 15.40
CA SER A 648 2.96 22.56 16.86
C SER A 648 3.34 23.91 17.46
N ASN A 649 2.80 24.25 18.63
CA ASN A 649 3.09 25.53 19.25
C ASN A 649 4.60 25.73 19.47
N ASP A 650 5.32 24.69 19.84
CA ASP A 650 6.77 24.75 20.09
C ASP A 650 7.56 25.02 18.80
N VAL A 651 7.26 24.29 17.72
CA VAL A 651 7.91 24.51 16.42
C VAL A 651 7.57 25.89 15.86
N ARG A 652 6.31 26.31 16.01
CA ARG A 652 5.83 27.62 15.56
C ARG A 652 6.52 28.76 16.32
N GLU A 653 6.65 28.64 17.64
CA GLU A 653 7.30 29.66 18.47
C GLU A 653 8.79 29.77 18.14
N TYR A 654 9.48 28.63 18.02
CA TYR A 654 10.89 28.56 17.65
C TYR A 654 11.15 29.22 16.29
N LEU A 655 10.40 28.83 15.25
CA LEU A 655 10.54 29.41 13.91
C LEU A 655 10.23 30.90 13.89
N ALA A 656 9.26 31.35 14.68
CA ALA A 656 8.89 32.77 14.76
C ALA A 656 10.02 33.60 15.39
N GLU A 657 10.65 33.09 16.44
CA GLU A 657 11.80 33.72 17.08
C GLU A 657 12.99 33.82 16.12
N GLU A 658 13.34 32.74 15.42
CA GLU A 658 14.44 32.73 14.46
C GLU A 658 14.20 33.67 13.27
N LEU A 659 12.99 33.68 12.70
CA LEU A 659 12.62 34.64 11.66
C LEU A 659 12.74 36.09 12.13
N HIS A 660 12.34 36.37 13.38
CA HIS A 660 12.50 37.70 13.96
C HIS A 660 13.97 38.07 14.16
N ASN A 661 14.80 37.13 14.59
CA ASN A 661 16.25 37.32 14.73
C ASN A 661 16.90 37.65 13.38
N ILE A 662 16.52 36.97 12.30
CA ILE A 662 17.02 37.27 10.95
C ILE A 662 16.54 38.64 10.48
N TYR A 663 15.25 38.96 10.67
CA TYR A 663 14.73 40.30 10.39
C TYR A 663 15.55 41.37 11.13
N ARG A 664 15.87 41.15 12.41
CA ARG A 664 16.68 42.08 13.20
C ARG A 664 18.08 42.26 12.61
N LEU A 665 18.79 41.17 12.36
CA LEU A 665 20.16 41.20 11.85
C LEU A 665 20.23 41.92 10.49
N TYR A 666 19.35 41.57 9.56
CA TYR A 666 19.32 42.19 8.24
C TYR A 666 18.99 43.68 8.31
N ARG A 667 18.03 44.07 9.16
CA ARG A 667 17.66 45.47 9.39
C ARG A 667 18.80 46.31 9.96
N LEU A 668 19.69 45.72 10.75
CA LEU A 668 20.88 46.38 11.28
C LEU A 668 22.01 46.48 10.25
N ASP A 669 22.09 45.52 9.32
CA ASP A 669 23.06 45.53 8.22
C ASP A 669 22.70 46.56 7.13
N MET A 670 21.40 46.77 6.89
CA MET A 670 20.90 47.83 6.01
C MET A 670 21.28 49.25 6.45
N ALA A 671 21.72 49.45 7.70
CA ALA A 671 22.10 50.77 8.22
C ALA A 671 23.54 51.13 7.78
N PRO A 672 23.74 52.10 6.88
CA PRO A 672 25.04 52.41 6.27
C PRO A 672 26.06 53.03 7.24
N SER A 673 25.62 53.54 8.40
CA SER A 673 26.49 54.18 9.40
C SER A 673 26.24 53.66 10.82
N LYS A 674 27.27 53.75 11.67
CA LYS A 674 27.15 53.37 13.10
C LYS A 674 26.10 54.17 13.86
N GLU A 675 25.85 55.41 13.45
CA GLU A 675 24.86 56.28 14.09
C GLU A 675 23.44 55.90 13.67
N GLU A 676 23.22 55.65 12.38
CA GLU A 676 21.93 55.12 11.90
C GLU A 676 21.63 53.74 12.49
N ARG A 677 22.65 52.89 12.64
CA ARG A 677 22.51 51.59 13.29
C ARG A 677 22.01 51.74 14.74
N ARG A 678 22.58 52.66 15.51
CA ARG A 678 22.11 52.97 16.88
C ARG A 678 20.67 53.48 16.91
N GLN A 679 20.28 54.30 15.93
CA GLN A 679 18.90 54.79 15.83
C GLN A 679 17.93 53.65 15.49
N VAL A 680 18.30 52.80 14.53
CA VAL A 680 17.52 51.63 14.13
C VAL A 680 17.39 50.63 15.29
N GLU A 681 18.45 50.39 16.09
CA GLU A 681 18.40 49.54 17.29
C GLU A 681 17.36 49.99 18.33
N THR A 682 17.01 51.28 18.36
CA THR A 682 15.96 51.80 19.27
C THR A 682 14.53 51.60 18.76
N GLU A 683 14.33 51.14 17.51
CA GLU A 683 13.00 50.85 16.98
C GLU A 683 12.32 49.73 17.79
N ILE A 684 11.05 49.92 18.14
CA ILE A 684 10.24 48.91 18.86
C ILE A 684 10.21 47.56 18.11
N SER A 685 10.28 47.58 16.78
CA SER A 685 10.31 46.38 15.95
C SER A 685 11.63 45.61 15.98
N LEU A 686 12.68 46.14 16.61
CA LEU A 686 13.99 45.51 16.70
C LEU A 686 14.37 45.10 18.14
N ALA A 687 13.43 45.23 19.06
CA ALA A 687 13.54 44.65 20.40
C ALA A 687 13.76 43.13 20.34
N GLU A 688 14.46 42.59 21.34
CA GLU A 688 14.67 41.15 21.49
C GLU A 688 13.35 40.41 21.71
N TRP A 689 13.28 39.14 21.31
CA TRP A 689 12.05 38.34 21.31
C TRP A 689 11.29 38.37 22.64
N ASN A 690 12.00 38.21 23.76
CA ASN A 690 11.43 38.16 25.10
C ASN A 690 10.71 39.47 25.52
N VAL A 691 11.16 40.61 24.99
CA VAL A 691 10.60 41.94 25.29
C VAL A 691 9.84 42.55 24.10
N LEU A 692 9.74 41.82 22.99
CA LEU A 692 9.05 42.26 21.79
C LEU A 692 7.55 42.42 22.07
N ARG A 693 6.96 43.48 21.51
CA ARG A 693 5.53 43.74 21.63
C ARG A 693 4.73 42.58 21.05
N GLU A 694 3.66 42.18 21.74
CA GLU A 694 2.91 40.96 21.44
C GLU A 694 2.32 40.92 20.02
N ASP A 695 1.87 42.05 19.48
CA ASP A 695 1.35 42.11 18.11
C ASP A 695 2.43 41.85 17.05
N LEU A 696 3.70 42.16 17.35
CA LEU A 696 4.84 41.88 16.48
C LEU A 696 5.29 40.43 16.61
N ARG A 697 5.30 39.85 17.82
CA ARG A 697 5.47 38.39 18.01
C ARG A 697 4.42 37.62 17.24
N GLU A 698 3.17 38.05 17.33
CA GLU A 698 2.07 37.43 16.58
C GLU A 698 2.22 37.58 15.06
N SER A 699 2.84 38.67 14.57
CA SER A 699 3.15 38.81 13.14
C SER A 699 4.20 37.79 12.69
N ALA A 700 5.24 37.57 13.50
CA ALA A 700 6.27 36.55 13.24
C ALA A 700 5.71 35.11 13.34
N ARG A 701 4.86 34.84 14.33
CA ARG A 701 4.15 33.55 14.44
C ARG A 701 3.25 33.28 13.24
N ALA A 702 2.59 34.30 12.72
CA ALA A 702 1.77 34.17 11.51
C ALA A 702 2.62 33.91 10.26
N GLN A 703 3.84 34.45 10.19
CA GLN A 703 4.80 34.12 9.13
C GLN A 703 5.28 32.67 9.25
N ALA A 704 5.66 32.23 10.45
CA ALA A 704 6.08 30.86 10.72
C ALA A 704 4.98 29.84 10.40
N ALA A 705 3.74 30.10 10.81
CA ALA A 705 2.58 29.25 10.52
C ALA A 705 2.32 29.09 9.01
N ASP A 706 2.68 30.08 8.20
CA ASP A 706 2.45 30.08 6.75
C ASP A 706 3.57 29.36 5.96
N ILE A 707 4.67 28.96 6.60
CA ILE A 707 5.80 28.27 5.96
C ILE A 707 5.33 27.02 5.18
N PRO A 708 4.55 26.07 5.75
CA PRO A 708 4.13 24.88 5.01
C PRO A 708 3.38 25.21 3.72
N ARG A 709 2.47 26.19 3.76
CA ARG A 709 1.71 26.62 2.57
C ARG A 709 2.63 27.21 1.49
N LYS A 710 3.65 27.97 1.89
CA LYS A 710 4.66 28.50 0.98
C LYS A 710 5.52 27.40 0.36
N LEU A 711 5.97 26.43 1.15
CA LEU A 711 6.76 25.30 0.65
C LEU A 711 6.02 24.50 -0.42
N ARG A 712 4.70 24.33 -0.31
CA ARG A 712 3.88 23.66 -1.33
C ARG A 712 3.95 24.34 -2.70
N LEU A 713 4.13 25.66 -2.76
CA LEU A 713 4.30 26.38 -4.04
C LEU A 713 5.55 25.90 -4.80
N LEU A 714 6.55 25.42 -4.07
CA LEU A 714 7.80 24.88 -4.61
C LEU A 714 7.76 23.35 -4.76
N SER A 715 6.60 22.73 -4.50
CA SER A 715 6.49 21.27 -4.34
C SER A 715 7.41 20.75 -3.24
N CYS A 716 7.53 21.48 -2.12
CA CYS A 716 8.29 21.10 -0.94
C CYS A 716 7.39 20.93 0.28
N PHE A 717 7.86 20.18 1.28
CA PHE A 717 7.18 20.04 2.58
C PHE A 717 8.20 20.03 3.74
N LEU A 718 7.72 20.37 4.93
CA LEU A 718 8.47 20.28 6.19
C LEU A 718 8.23 18.89 6.82
N GLY A 719 9.30 18.19 7.20
CA GLY A 719 9.24 16.87 7.81
C GLY A 719 10.37 16.63 8.82
N LYS A 720 10.34 15.48 9.51
CA LYS A 720 11.43 15.07 10.42
C LYS A 720 12.68 14.68 9.62
N SER A 721 13.86 14.93 10.18
CA SER A 721 15.17 14.62 9.59
C SER A 721 15.37 13.12 9.45
N ARG A 722 16.01 12.70 8.35
CA ARG A 722 16.37 11.32 8.04
C ARG A 722 17.68 11.24 7.27
N GLU A 723 18.44 10.16 7.48
CA GLU A 723 19.76 9.95 6.88
C GLU A 723 19.69 9.51 5.41
N ASP A 724 18.58 8.88 5.01
CA ASP A 724 18.37 8.25 3.70
C ASP A 724 17.82 9.21 2.63
N HIS A 725 17.52 10.46 2.99
CA HIS A 725 16.93 11.45 2.09
C HIS A 725 17.69 12.78 2.10
N GLU A 726 17.97 13.32 0.92
CA GLU A 726 18.66 14.60 0.78
C GLU A 726 17.72 15.78 1.07
N PRO A 727 17.98 16.57 2.13
CA PRO A 727 17.17 17.74 2.43
C PRO A 727 17.52 18.90 1.50
N VAL A 728 16.55 19.77 1.25
CA VAL A 728 16.78 21.03 0.55
C VAL A 728 17.68 21.91 1.42
N ARG A 729 18.92 22.13 0.99
CA ARG A 729 19.89 23.00 1.69
C ARG A 729 19.74 24.47 1.32
N GLU A 730 19.33 24.73 0.09
CA GLU A 730 19.14 26.07 -0.46
C GLU A 730 18.00 26.08 -1.50
N PHE A 731 17.35 27.23 -1.64
CA PHE A 731 16.39 27.49 -2.70
C PHE A 731 17.06 28.22 -3.86
N THR A 732 16.61 27.96 -5.07
CA THR A 732 17.05 28.76 -6.23
C THR A 732 16.50 30.18 -6.17
N ASP A 733 17.13 31.14 -6.85
CA ASP A 733 16.68 32.54 -6.85
C ASP A 733 15.22 32.70 -7.33
N ALA A 734 14.80 31.90 -8.32
CA ALA A 734 13.42 31.90 -8.80
C ALA A 734 12.43 31.43 -7.73
N GLU A 735 12.80 30.45 -6.92
CA GLU A 735 11.98 29.94 -5.81
C GLU A 735 11.92 30.96 -4.67
N VAL A 736 13.05 31.57 -4.33
CA VAL A 736 13.12 32.66 -3.35
C VAL A 736 12.22 33.81 -3.76
N ASP A 737 12.20 34.21 -5.03
CA ASP A 737 11.31 35.26 -5.54
C ASP A 737 9.83 34.90 -5.37
N ILE A 738 9.44 33.66 -5.69
CA ILE A 738 8.06 33.18 -5.48
C ILE A 738 7.67 33.24 -4.00
N LEU A 739 8.55 32.77 -3.11
CA LEU A 739 8.28 32.76 -1.67
C LEU A 739 8.21 34.16 -1.09
N ALA A 740 9.13 35.05 -1.49
CA ALA A 740 9.22 36.42 -0.99
C ALA A 740 8.00 37.26 -1.40
N GLU A 741 7.56 37.16 -2.67
CA GLU A 741 6.33 37.81 -3.13
C GLU A 741 5.12 37.36 -2.30
N LYS A 742 5.03 36.05 -2.01
CA LYS A 742 3.93 35.47 -1.23
C LYS A 742 3.99 35.84 0.25
N GLU A 743 5.19 36.01 0.83
CA GLU A 743 5.33 36.57 2.18
C GLU A 743 4.86 38.02 2.23
N HIS A 744 5.26 38.84 1.26
CA HIS A 744 4.85 40.24 1.22
C HIS A 744 3.33 40.41 1.06
N GLU A 745 2.71 39.60 0.20
CA GLU A 745 1.24 39.53 0.07
C GLU A 745 0.57 39.17 1.40
N ARG A 746 1.10 38.17 2.12
CA ARG A 746 0.60 37.74 3.44
C ARG A 746 0.75 38.87 4.46
N TRP A 747 1.90 39.54 4.49
CA TRP A 747 2.18 40.66 5.39
C TRP A 747 1.23 41.84 5.13
N ASN A 748 1.05 42.23 3.88
CA ASN A 748 0.07 43.24 3.49
C ASN A 748 -1.33 42.88 3.98
N ALA A 749 -1.77 41.64 3.74
CA ALA A 749 -3.09 41.17 4.18
C ALA A 749 -3.26 41.23 5.71
N GLU A 750 -2.25 40.83 6.49
CA GLU A 750 -2.26 40.94 7.95
C GLU A 750 -2.39 42.40 8.41
N ARG A 751 -1.60 43.29 7.82
CA ARG A 751 -1.57 44.72 8.18
C ARG A 751 -2.88 45.41 7.84
N PHE A 752 -3.48 45.14 6.68
CA PHE A 752 -4.81 45.66 6.34
C PHE A 752 -5.90 45.18 7.31
N ARG A 753 -5.91 43.89 7.69
CA ARG A 753 -6.86 43.38 8.72
C ARG A 753 -6.71 44.11 10.06
N ARG A 754 -5.48 44.50 10.41
CA ARG A 754 -5.15 45.27 11.62
C ARG A 754 -5.32 46.80 11.45
N ARG A 755 -5.95 47.23 10.34
CA ARG A 755 -6.26 48.63 9.97
C ARG A 755 -5.03 49.52 9.77
N TRP A 756 -3.93 48.95 9.30
CA TRP A 756 -2.78 49.73 8.86
C TRP A 756 -3.07 50.49 7.57
N ARG A 757 -2.35 51.59 7.35
CA ARG A 757 -2.54 52.48 6.18
C ARG A 757 -1.22 52.77 5.48
N LEU A 758 -1.28 52.95 4.17
CA LEU A 758 -0.15 53.44 3.40
C LEU A 758 0.26 54.84 3.89
N GLY A 759 1.54 55.06 4.17
CA GLY A 759 2.07 56.33 4.64
C GLY A 759 3.46 56.21 5.23
N VAL A 760 3.99 57.29 5.80
CA VAL A 760 5.31 57.26 6.47
C VAL A 760 5.30 56.21 7.60
N ARG A 761 6.40 55.48 7.76
CA ARG A 761 6.49 54.38 8.72
C ARG A 761 6.28 54.88 10.15
N ASN A 762 5.21 54.44 10.79
CA ASN A 762 4.88 54.78 12.18
C ASN A 762 4.13 53.62 12.86
N GLN A 763 4.79 52.99 13.84
CA GLN A 763 4.27 51.83 14.57
C GLN A 763 3.09 52.16 15.49
N VAL A 764 2.99 53.40 15.96
CA VAL A 764 1.91 53.86 16.87
C VAL A 764 0.67 54.24 16.05
N GLN A 765 0.87 54.95 14.94
CA GLN A 765 -0.22 55.38 14.04
C GLN A 765 -0.65 54.29 13.05
N ARG A 766 0.01 53.13 13.06
CA ARG A 766 -0.22 52.00 12.14
C ARG A 766 -0.12 52.43 10.67
N SER A 767 0.94 53.14 10.32
CA SER A 767 1.24 53.50 8.94
C SER A 767 2.54 52.87 8.48
N SER A 768 2.59 52.41 7.23
CA SER A 768 3.80 51.84 6.63
C SER A 768 3.88 52.17 5.14
N PRO A 769 5.06 52.53 4.61
CA PRO A 769 5.23 52.82 3.20
C PRO A 769 5.28 51.52 2.37
N PHE A 770 5.44 50.37 3.02
CA PHE A 770 5.57 49.06 2.38
C PHE A 770 4.21 48.44 1.99
N LEU A 771 3.08 49.09 2.29
CA LEU A 771 1.73 48.61 1.96
C LEU A 771 1.39 48.85 0.48
N VAL A 772 2.28 48.40 -0.39
CA VAL A 772 2.21 48.48 -1.85
C VAL A 772 2.35 47.07 -2.45
N PRO A 773 1.90 46.84 -3.70
CA PRO A 773 2.15 45.59 -4.39
C PRO A 773 3.66 45.25 -4.46
N TRP A 774 4.01 43.96 -4.50
CA TRP A 774 5.41 43.49 -4.54
C TRP A 774 6.24 44.17 -5.64
N ARG A 775 5.67 44.28 -6.84
CA ARG A 775 6.29 44.95 -8.00
C ARG A 775 6.62 46.43 -7.79
N ASP A 776 5.92 47.09 -6.86
CA ASP A 776 6.05 48.52 -6.56
C ASP A 776 6.90 48.73 -5.28
N LEU A 777 7.29 47.65 -4.60
CA LEU A 777 8.16 47.68 -3.42
C LEU A 777 9.61 47.95 -3.85
N GLU A 778 10.27 48.89 -3.18
CA GLU A 778 11.67 49.20 -3.44
C GLU A 778 12.57 47.98 -3.21
N ARG A 779 13.60 47.83 -4.05
CA ARG A 779 14.44 46.63 -4.11
C ARG A 779 15.02 46.22 -2.76
N VAL A 780 15.45 47.19 -1.97
CA VAL A 780 16.03 46.95 -0.64
C VAL A 780 15.05 46.24 0.30
N TRP A 781 13.75 46.55 0.22
CA TRP A 781 12.71 45.90 1.03
C TRP A 781 12.27 44.56 0.45
N GLN A 782 12.33 44.40 -0.88
CA GLN A 782 12.16 43.07 -1.47
C GLN A 782 13.29 42.13 -1.04
N ASP A 783 14.53 42.61 -0.97
CA ASP A 783 15.69 41.80 -0.58
C ASP A 783 15.63 41.35 0.89
N LEU A 784 14.97 42.13 1.76
CA LEU A 784 14.63 41.70 3.13
C LEU A 784 13.71 40.47 3.13
N ASP A 785 12.62 40.50 2.37
CA ASP A 785 11.70 39.35 2.27
C ASP A 785 12.39 38.13 1.64
N ARG A 786 13.25 38.35 0.63
CA ARG A 786 14.09 37.30 0.03
C ARG A 786 15.01 36.65 1.06
N GLU A 787 15.65 37.44 1.93
CA GLU A 787 16.55 36.91 2.94
C GLU A 787 15.79 36.08 3.98
N LEU A 788 14.61 36.55 4.41
CA LEU A 788 13.77 35.81 5.35
C LEU A 788 13.37 34.44 4.80
N VAL A 789 12.93 34.36 3.53
CA VAL A 789 12.51 33.08 2.95
C VAL A 789 13.70 32.18 2.57
N ARG A 790 14.85 32.77 2.21
CA ARG A 790 16.09 32.03 1.94
C ARG A 790 16.58 31.27 3.18
N SER A 791 16.28 31.80 4.37
CA SER A 791 16.68 31.20 5.63
C SER A 791 15.89 29.97 6.05
N TYR A 792 14.75 29.65 5.41
CA TYR A 792 13.89 28.55 5.86
C TYR A 792 14.61 27.21 6.04
N PRO A 793 15.54 26.77 5.16
CA PRO A 793 16.30 25.54 5.37
C PRO A 793 17.24 25.55 6.59
N THR A 794 17.66 26.73 7.05
CA THR A 794 18.69 26.89 8.09
C THR A 794 18.13 27.17 9.48
N ILE A 795 16.89 27.66 9.57
CA ILE A 795 16.24 28.03 10.85
C ILE A 795 15.35 26.95 11.43
N LEU A 796 15.38 25.73 10.87
CA LEU A 796 14.51 24.65 11.33
C LEU A 796 14.99 24.14 12.70
N PRO A 797 14.05 23.73 13.58
CA PRO A 797 14.43 23.10 14.85
C PRO A 797 15.19 21.79 14.60
N GLU A 798 15.97 21.37 15.59
CA GLU A 798 16.72 20.10 15.53
C GLU A 798 15.79 18.94 15.20
N GLY A 799 16.21 18.07 14.28
CA GLY A 799 15.42 16.95 13.81
C GLY A 799 14.36 17.30 12.77
N TYR A 800 14.36 18.50 12.17
CA TYR A 800 13.50 18.86 11.05
C TYR A 800 14.28 19.24 9.80
N CYS A 801 13.71 18.93 8.63
CA CYS A 801 14.26 19.21 7.31
C CYS A 801 13.16 19.57 6.32
N ILE A 802 13.52 20.30 5.26
CA ILE A 802 12.64 20.54 4.11
C ILE A 802 12.99 19.54 3.02
N TYR A 803 11.98 18.90 2.44
CA TYR A 803 12.14 17.91 1.39
C TYR A 803 11.32 18.30 0.17
N ARG A 804 11.79 17.90 -1.02
CA ARG A 804 11.01 18.03 -2.26
C ARG A 804 10.04 16.84 -2.37
N LEU A 805 8.81 17.13 -2.77
CA LEU A 805 7.86 16.11 -3.21
C LEU A 805 8.43 15.47 -4.48
N LYS A 806 8.85 14.20 -4.42
CA LYS A 806 9.18 13.40 -5.61
C LYS A 806 7.93 13.37 -6.49
N ARG A 807 7.95 14.11 -7.61
CA ARG A 807 6.88 14.04 -8.61
C ARG A 807 6.93 12.66 -9.25
N SER A 808 5.76 12.03 -9.39
CA SER A 808 5.60 10.88 -10.28
C SER A 808 6.09 11.28 -11.66
N SER A 809 7.18 10.68 -12.11
CA SER A 809 7.73 10.83 -13.47
C SER A 809 6.78 10.25 -14.51
#